data_AF-A0A520IGP2-F1
#
_entry.id   AF-A0A520IGP2-F1
#
_cell.length_a   1.000
_cell.length_b   1.000
_cell.length_c   1.000
_cell.angle_alpha   90.00
_cell.angle_beta   90.00
_cell.angle_gamma   90.00
#
_symmetry.space_group_name_H-M   'P 1'
#
loop_
_entity.id
_entity.type
_entity.pdbx_description
1 polymer ?
#
loop_
_entity_poly.entity_id
_entity_poly.type
_entity_poly.pdbx_seq_one_letter_code
_entity_poly.pdbx_strand_id
1 'polypeptide(L)'
;HSVGLITSDNQIIGEAANGELKPTFLVRDEPFETNDKNGHPQVFRGTSAAVGYVAALAAVAFQNLNNRDDAVNSLFAALILISRKYHGSYLIDSERLLHDSLSVIEVPKKTTKRRVLDLIFVKGKGRDGRLAVVAQHSNTHHGWAPRDIAISATLNGGYSKTENNATNVFIDGSLEGQEIKIEITLEGVCDTVSIVASGGTAVLKSETSHLVKAPDDLVIVGLSASHDASACVMINEKIATAVQLERLSRVKRDGAVFLQGDDAIDYCLSANGLTLEDVDYFAYNIQSLTPEYVGLGQPVSKGLNAFDPLGANAIYTSHHLCHAFAALSGSRFSYPTVVVADGSGGVTVGEHDLIMNGPAMAAYLHRGLGVDNIRPMLHTFSVYEFSPTGYKITHRECSPSFNTRSGSRSMGETYAAVSQYIFGSWQASGKLMGLAPYGNPEVHGNLVSKNEQGIYNFDYQWKLNHSKVIDPDAYRECADLAASVQKGLEWSLQSRFSLYVKGDAPIVFTGGIALNSVANHKIRKQFPAQDFYFFPAQHDAGVSIGAAVSAHFHITGKIINDAFDNDHLGYLYGRGDVSRALNRYSNLIKYRPIHTDEIARKLAGGDVLGFFSLEKGSEFGPRALGARSILADPRHLKTWAFINRWVKFREDFRPFAPMIAKEHVGQYFEEEGDYPYMLEVIHVRHAYRDQLSAITHVDGTARVQTVDKSDNASLHRLLISFMNVAEFPILLNTSFNVRGQPIVETPCQAIEMLLSTHLSGVVMGDYLLELKNSVETLTGEDVLNLSPGTKIISERTSTSLKRKMIVGHQGKTVGIPNSLYRILESIDGERNIASLSGGDVSALEPEVLEKLSRFVRLKYLNASGR
;
A
#
# COMPACT_ATOMS: atom_id res chain seq x y z
N HIS A 1 -28.18 -16.62 1.50
CA HIS A 1 -27.23 -16.87 0.39
C HIS A 1 -27.14 -18.38 0.17
N SER A 2 -27.43 -18.87 -1.04
CA SER A 2 -27.57 -20.31 -1.35
C SER A 2 -26.35 -20.87 -2.10
N VAL A 3 -26.07 -22.17 -1.92
CA VAL A 3 -25.00 -22.91 -2.62
C VAL A 3 -25.65 -23.87 -3.62
N GLY A 4 -25.16 -23.91 -4.86
CA GLY A 4 -25.62 -24.82 -5.92
C GLY A 4 -24.52 -25.82 -6.28
N LEU A 5 -24.90 -27.08 -6.51
CA LEU A 5 -23.97 -28.14 -6.90
C LEU A 5 -23.95 -28.30 -8.42
N ILE A 6 -22.78 -28.21 -9.04
CA ILE A 6 -22.58 -28.54 -10.45
C ILE A 6 -22.22 -30.02 -10.54
N THR A 7 -23.12 -30.81 -11.11
CA THR A 7 -22.92 -32.24 -11.36
C THR A 7 -21.97 -32.48 -12.52
N SER A 8 -21.50 -33.73 -12.66
CA SER A 8 -20.61 -34.15 -13.75
C SER A 8 -21.19 -33.96 -15.17
N ASP A 9 -22.51 -33.79 -15.31
CA ASP A 9 -23.22 -33.46 -16.56
C ASP A 9 -23.62 -31.97 -16.67
N ASN A 10 -23.02 -31.08 -15.86
CA ASN A 10 -23.27 -29.63 -15.81
C ASN A 10 -24.69 -29.23 -15.38
N GLN A 11 -25.44 -30.08 -14.70
CA GLN A 11 -26.69 -29.66 -14.05
C GLN A 11 -26.41 -28.97 -12.73
N ILE A 12 -27.17 -27.91 -12.42
CA ILE A 12 -27.07 -27.16 -11.16
C ILE A 12 -28.19 -27.61 -10.23
N ILE A 13 -27.84 -28.40 -9.22
CA ILE A 13 -28.79 -28.83 -8.18
C ILE A 13 -28.87 -27.72 -7.13
N GLY A 14 -30.10 -27.26 -6.83
CA GLY A 14 -30.38 -26.19 -5.85
C GLY A 14 -31.01 -24.93 -6.44
N GLU A 15 -31.29 -24.90 -7.74
CA GLU A 15 -32.07 -23.84 -8.41
C GLU A 15 -33.57 -24.15 -8.28
N ALA A 16 -34.40 -23.17 -7.88
CA ALA A 16 -35.85 -23.36 -7.86
C ALA A 16 -36.38 -23.52 -9.28
N ALA A 17 -37.36 -24.39 -9.51
CA ALA A 17 -37.89 -24.70 -10.84
C ALA A 17 -38.45 -23.50 -11.62
N ASN A 18 -38.69 -22.37 -10.95
CA ASN A 18 -39.14 -21.10 -11.51
C ASN A 18 -38.02 -20.06 -11.73
N GLY A 19 -36.76 -20.36 -11.39
CA GLY A 19 -35.59 -19.51 -11.66
C GLY A 19 -35.37 -18.31 -10.74
N GLU A 20 -36.18 -18.13 -9.69
CA GLU A 20 -36.13 -16.95 -8.80
C GLU A 20 -34.99 -17.00 -7.76
N LEU A 21 -34.46 -18.19 -7.46
CA LEU A 21 -33.35 -18.40 -6.51
C LEU A 21 -32.10 -18.86 -7.25
N LYS A 22 -31.21 -17.92 -7.58
CA LYS A 22 -29.89 -18.22 -8.15
C LYS A 22 -28.86 -18.44 -7.02
N PRO A 23 -28.12 -19.55 -7.02
CA PRO A 23 -27.08 -19.80 -6.02
C PRO A 23 -25.99 -18.73 -6.08
N THR A 24 -25.56 -18.28 -4.91
CA THR A 24 -24.48 -17.30 -4.75
C THR A 24 -23.10 -17.95 -4.86
N PHE A 25 -23.03 -19.28 -4.66
CA PHE A 25 -21.80 -20.08 -4.80
C PHE A 25 -22.10 -21.37 -5.57
N LEU A 26 -21.26 -21.72 -6.53
CA LEU A 26 -21.36 -22.96 -7.31
C LEU A 26 -20.14 -23.85 -7.04
N VAL A 27 -20.37 -25.15 -6.79
CA VAL A 27 -19.31 -26.12 -6.42
C VAL A 27 -19.37 -27.34 -7.33
N ARG A 28 -18.23 -27.75 -7.90
CA ARG A 28 -18.08 -28.86 -8.86
C ARG A 28 -17.91 -30.21 -8.15
N ASP A 29 -18.56 -31.25 -8.66
CA ASP A 29 -18.42 -32.64 -8.17
C ASP A 29 -17.10 -33.27 -8.67
N GLU A 30 -16.15 -33.56 -7.76
CA GLU A 30 -14.84 -34.15 -8.09
C GLU A 30 -14.46 -35.35 -7.19
N PRO A 31 -13.65 -36.30 -7.70
CA PRO A 31 -13.17 -37.46 -6.94
C PRO A 31 -12.00 -37.13 -5.99
N PHE A 32 -11.99 -37.73 -4.80
CA PHE A 32 -10.92 -37.60 -3.81
C PHE A 32 -10.54 -38.96 -3.17
N GLU A 33 -9.25 -39.20 -2.99
CA GLU A 33 -8.71 -40.43 -2.38
C GLU A 33 -8.62 -40.30 -0.85
N THR A 34 -9.16 -41.26 -0.12
CA THR A 34 -9.15 -41.31 1.36
C THR A 34 -9.07 -42.76 1.86
N ASN A 35 -9.10 -43.00 3.17
CA ASN A 35 -9.16 -44.35 3.77
C ASN A 35 -10.45 -44.57 4.56
N ASP A 36 -10.96 -45.80 4.59
CA ASP A 36 -12.08 -46.19 5.44
C ASP A 36 -11.67 -46.33 6.92
N LYS A 37 -12.65 -46.63 7.79
CA LYS A 37 -12.43 -46.84 9.24
C LYS A 37 -11.47 -47.99 9.59
N ASN A 38 -11.13 -48.83 8.63
CA ASN A 38 -10.18 -49.95 8.76
C ASN A 38 -8.86 -49.65 8.05
N GLY A 39 -8.67 -48.44 7.49
CA GLY A 39 -7.43 -48.01 6.83
C GLY A 39 -7.31 -48.39 5.36
N HIS A 40 -8.37 -48.87 4.70
CA HIS A 40 -8.31 -49.24 3.28
C HIS A 40 -8.54 -48.03 2.36
N PRO A 41 -7.76 -47.87 1.28
CA PRO A 41 -7.94 -46.81 0.29
C PRO A 41 -9.32 -46.87 -0.38
N GLN A 42 -9.98 -45.73 -0.47
CA GLN A 42 -11.29 -45.51 -1.09
C GLN A 42 -11.29 -44.21 -1.89
N VAL A 43 -12.02 -44.19 -3.01
CA VAL A 43 -12.22 -42.98 -3.83
C VAL A 43 -13.67 -42.54 -3.68
N PHE A 44 -13.89 -41.40 -3.04
CA PHE A 44 -15.21 -40.78 -2.93
C PHE A 44 -15.41 -39.77 -4.05
N ARG A 45 -16.63 -39.69 -4.60
CA ARG A 45 -17.03 -38.60 -5.49
C ARG A 45 -17.82 -37.56 -4.67
N GLY A 46 -17.42 -36.30 -4.81
CA GLY A 46 -18.08 -35.15 -4.20
C GLY A 46 -17.24 -34.52 -3.10
N THR A 47 -17.05 -33.22 -3.17
CA THR A 47 -16.46 -32.41 -2.10
C THR A 47 -17.51 -31.92 -1.08
N SER A 48 -18.79 -32.33 -1.18
CA SER A 48 -19.89 -31.54 -0.60
C SER A 48 -21.11 -32.28 -0.07
N ALA A 49 -21.04 -33.53 0.40
CA ALA A 49 -22.10 -34.00 1.31
C ALA A 49 -22.16 -33.09 2.56
N ALA A 50 -20.98 -32.73 3.10
CA ALA A 50 -20.84 -31.75 4.17
C ALA A 50 -21.18 -30.32 3.76
N VAL A 51 -20.75 -29.85 2.57
CA VAL A 51 -21.00 -28.47 2.11
C VAL A 51 -22.46 -28.26 1.69
N GLY A 52 -23.08 -29.23 1.01
CA GLY A 52 -24.52 -29.23 0.68
C GLY A 52 -25.40 -29.34 1.92
N TYR A 53 -24.98 -30.13 2.92
CA TYR A 53 -25.66 -30.20 4.21
C TYR A 53 -25.49 -28.93 5.03
N VAL A 54 -24.29 -28.33 5.07
CA VAL A 54 -24.05 -27.01 5.68
C VAL A 54 -24.87 -25.92 4.98
N ALA A 55 -25.03 -25.99 3.66
CA ALA A 55 -25.89 -25.09 2.90
C ALA A 55 -27.38 -25.28 3.22
N ALA A 56 -27.85 -26.52 3.39
CA ALA A 56 -29.22 -26.83 3.81
C ALA A 56 -29.49 -26.36 5.25
N LEU A 57 -28.55 -26.60 6.17
CA LEU A 57 -28.58 -26.08 7.53
C LEU A 57 -28.58 -24.54 7.56
N ALA A 58 -27.79 -23.91 6.68
CA ALA A 58 -27.77 -22.46 6.52
C ALA A 58 -29.13 -21.94 6.03
N ALA A 59 -29.74 -22.61 5.06
CA ALA A 59 -31.05 -22.23 4.52
C ALA A 59 -32.17 -22.36 5.56
N VAL A 60 -32.20 -23.46 6.34
CA VAL A 60 -33.19 -23.65 7.42
C VAL A 60 -32.96 -22.66 8.56
N ALA A 61 -31.71 -22.44 8.97
CA ALA A 61 -31.37 -21.41 9.95
C ALA A 61 -31.83 -20.02 9.45
N PHE A 62 -31.54 -19.67 8.20
CA PHE A 62 -31.94 -18.40 7.60
C PHE A 62 -33.46 -18.21 7.54
N GLN A 63 -34.24 -19.24 7.22
CA GLN A 63 -35.70 -19.19 7.27
C GLN A 63 -36.23 -18.93 8.69
N ASN A 64 -35.67 -19.61 9.70
CA ASN A 64 -36.02 -19.41 11.11
C ASN A 64 -35.63 -18.01 11.64
N LEU A 65 -34.76 -17.28 10.91
CA LEU A 65 -34.26 -15.95 11.25
C LEU A 65 -35.09 -14.80 10.63
N ASN A 66 -36.14 -15.06 9.85
CA ASN A 66 -37.10 -14.08 9.31
C ASN A 66 -36.49 -12.90 8.47
N ASN A 67 -35.47 -13.13 7.63
CA ASN A 67 -34.96 -12.14 6.65
C ASN A 67 -34.65 -10.73 7.22
N ARG A 68 -33.72 -10.62 8.18
CA ARG A 68 -33.33 -9.34 8.80
C ARG A 68 -32.08 -8.71 8.16
N ASP A 69 -31.88 -7.40 8.35
CA ASP A 69 -30.77 -6.63 7.77
C ASP A 69 -29.35 -7.07 8.23
N ASP A 70 -29.24 -7.79 9.36
CA ASP A 70 -28.00 -8.33 9.95
C ASP A 70 -27.82 -9.85 9.72
N ALA A 71 -28.57 -10.41 8.77
CA ALA A 71 -28.75 -11.85 8.57
C ALA A 71 -27.46 -12.67 8.50
N VAL A 72 -26.37 -12.11 7.96
CA VAL A 72 -25.13 -12.84 7.71
C VAL A 72 -24.45 -13.27 9.02
N ASN A 73 -24.35 -12.39 10.01
CA ASN A 73 -23.66 -12.69 11.26
C ASN A 73 -24.49 -13.58 12.18
N SER A 74 -25.80 -13.34 12.21
CA SER A 74 -26.77 -14.22 12.87
C SER A 74 -26.79 -15.62 12.23
N LEU A 75 -26.64 -15.71 10.91
CA LEU A 75 -26.50 -16.99 10.20
C LEU A 75 -25.17 -17.68 10.53
N PHE A 76 -24.05 -16.96 10.60
CA PHE A 76 -22.77 -17.52 11.04
C PHE A 76 -22.85 -18.07 12.46
N ALA A 77 -23.44 -17.33 13.41
CA ALA A 77 -23.64 -17.77 14.78
C ALA A 77 -24.52 -19.02 14.86
N ALA A 78 -25.61 -19.07 14.08
CA ALA A 78 -26.47 -20.24 13.98
C ALA A 78 -25.74 -21.46 13.40
N LEU A 79 -24.92 -21.27 12.35
CA LEU A 79 -24.13 -22.35 11.75
C LEU A 79 -23.08 -22.92 12.71
N ILE A 80 -22.48 -22.09 13.58
CA ILE A 80 -21.58 -22.55 14.64
C ILE A 80 -22.34 -23.46 15.63
N LEU A 81 -23.54 -23.06 16.08
CA LEU A 81 -24.38 -23.87 16.97
C LEU A 81 -24.73 -25.23 16.36
N ILE A 82 -25.12 -25.22 15.09
CA ILE A 82 -25.63 -26.41 14.40
C ILE A 82 -24.49 -27.38 14.07
N SER A 83 -23.36 -26.89 13.57
CA SER A 83 -22.26 -27.74 13.08
C SER A 83 -21.59 -28.58 14.18
N ARG A 84 -21.57 -28.11 15.43
CA ARG A 84 -20.90 -28.80 16.55
C ARG A 84 -21.61 -30.05 17.04
N LYS A 85 -22.95 -30.11 17.00
CA LYS A 85 -23.74 -31.31 17.36
C LYS A 85 -23.35 -32.54 16.52
N TYR A 86 -22.80 -32.31 15.34
CA TYR A 86 -22.45 -33.33 14.37
C TYR A 86 -20.94 -33.47 14.15
N HIS A 87 -20.11 -32.89 15.03
CA HIS A 87 -18.66 -32.97 14.95
C HIS A 87 -18.20 -34.43 15.14
N GLY A 88 -17.62 -35.03 14.10
CA GLY A 88 -17.15 -36.43 14.10
C GLY A 88 -18.18 -37.48 13.66
N SER A 89 -19.37 -37.08 13.20
CA SER A 89 -20.42 -37.98 12.72
C SER A 89 -20.49 -38.04 11.19
N TYR A 90 -20.64 -39.23 10.61
CA TYR A 90 -21.04 -39.41 9.20
C TYR A 90 -22.57 -39.25 9.11
N LEU A 91 -23.05 -38.37 8.25
CA LEU A 91 -24.46 -37.93 8.21
C LEU A 91 -25.17 -38.45 6.96
N ILE A 92 -26.09 -39.41 7.12
CA ILE A 92 -26.97 -39.93 6.06
C ILE A 92 -28.41 -40.02 6.56
N ASP A 93 -28.93 -38.99 7.25
CA ASP A 93 -30.36 -38.94 7.55
C ASP A 93 -30.88 -37.50 7.63
N SER A 94 -31.65 -37.09 6.63
CA SER A 94 -32.09 -35.71 6.38
C SER A 94 -33.39 -35.31 7.09
N GLU A 95 -34.11 -36.24 7.73
CA GLU A 95 -35.47 -35.98 8.25
C GLU A 95 -35.53 -35.25 9.63
N ARG A 96 -34.40 -34.94 10.29
CA ARG A 96 -34.39 -34.46 11.69
C ARG A 96 -33.61 -33.17 11.94
N LEU A 97 -33.58 -32.26 10.98
CA LEU A 97 -32.48 -31.29 10.90
C LEU A 97 -32.44 -30.14 11.91
N LEU A 98 -33.52 -29.78 12.61
CA LEU A 98 -33.50 -28.87 13.77
C LEU A 98 -34.81 -29.03 14.58
N HIS A 99 -34.79 -29.75 15.71
CA HIS A 99 -35.95 -29.77 16.64
C HIS A 99 -35.97 -28.55 17.60
N ASP A 100 -34.86 -27.80 17.65
CA ASP A 100 -34.66 -26.69 18.58
C ASP A 100 -34.94 -25.34 17.91
N SER A 101 -35.82 -24.56 18.52
CA SER A 101 -36.07 -23.17 18.13
C SER A 101 -34.83 -22.33 18.40
N LEU A 102 -34.40 -21.54 17.42
CA LEU A 102 -33.33 -20.55 17.58
C LEU A 102 -33.93 -19.21 18.01
N SER A 103 -33.33 -18.55 19.00
CA SER A 103 -33.65 -17.17 19.37
C SER A 103 -32.45 -16.27 19.10
N VAL A 104 -32.66 -15.15 18.41
CA VAL A 104 -31.63 -14.12 18.20
C VAL A 104 -31.84 -12.98 19.18
N ILE A 105 -30.75 -12.50 19.73
CA ILE A 105 -30.72 -11.31 20.56
C ILE A 105 -30.26 -10.15 19.70
N GLU A 106 -31.07 -9.09 19.66
CA GLU A 106 -30.68 -7.83 19.03
C GLU A 106 -29.68 -7.12 19.94
N VAL A 107 -28.47 -6.92 19.41
CA VAL A 107 -27.45 -6.09 20.03
C VAL A 107 -27.24 -4.88 19.11
N PRO A 108 -27.44 -3.65 19.59
CA PRO A 108 -27.26 -2.46 18.77
C PRO A 108 -25.87 -2.43 18.12
N LYS A 109 -25.80 -1.99 16.86
CA LYS A 109 -24.52 -1.79 16.19
C LYS A 109 -23.78 -0.63 16.86
N LYS A 110 -22.59 -0.88 17.41
CA LYS A 110 -21.78 0.13 18.10
C LYS A 110 -20.31 -0.26 18.10
N THR A 111 -19.45 0.57 17.51
CA THR A 111 -18.01 0.34 17.44
C THR A 111 -17.35 0.58 18.79
N THR A 112 -16.75 -0.45 19.39
CA THR A 112 -16.10 -0.36 20.72
C THR A 112 -14.91 -1.30 20.81
N LYS A 113 -13.89 -0.99 21.65
CA LYS A 113 -12.81 -1.92 22.02
C LYS A 113 -13.12 -2.73 23.27
N ARG A 114 -14.08 -2.31 24.10
CA ARG A 114 -14.61 -3.18 25.15
C ARG A 114 -16.11 -3.03 25.27
N ARG A 115 -16.82 -4.15 25.17
CA ARG A 115 -18.26 -4.24 25.35
C ARG A 115 -18.57 -5.33 26.36
N VAL A 116 -19.34 -4.98 27.38
CA VAL A 116 -19.87 -5.93 28.35
C VAL A 116 -21.38 -6.02 28.14
N LEU A 117 -21.87 -7.20 27.77
CA LEU A 117 -23.27 -7.48 27.51
C LEU A 117 -23.80 -8.41 28.60
N ASP A 118 -24.78 -7.94 29.36
CA ASP A 118 -25.44 -8.75 30.38
C ASP A 118 -26.71 -9.37 29.80
N LEU A 119 -26.75 -10.70 29.76
CA LEU A 119 -27.88 -11.47 29.28
C LEU A 119 -28.52 -12.27 30.42
N ILE A 120 -29.81 -12.52 30.25
CA ILE A 120 -30.53 -13.56 30.99
C ILE A 120 -31.01 -14.62 30.02
N PHE A 121 -30.59 -15.87 30.24
CA PHE A 121 -31.05 -17.05 29.52
C PHE A 121 -32.09 -17.83 30.34
N VAL A 122 -33.24 -18.12 29.72
CA VAL A 122 -34.34 -18.90 30.31
C VAL A 122 -34.49 -20.22 29.55
N LYS A 123 -34.31 -21.34 30.26
CA LYS A 123 -34.29 -22.68 29.66
C LYS A 123 -35.69 -23.15 29.24
N GLY A 124 -35.80 -23.78 28.07
CA GLY A 124 -37.01 -24.49 27.64
C GLY A 124 -37.13 -25.86 28.32
N LYS A 125 -38.36 -26.33 28.59
CA LYS A 125 -38.58 -27.63 29.26
C LYS A 125 -37.95 -28.79 28.46
N GLY A 126 -37.07 -29.55 29.12
CA GLY A 126 -36.53 -30.82 28.61
C GLY A 126 -35.47 -30.71 27.50
N ARG A 127 -34.85 -29.55 27.29
CA ARG A 127 -33.84 -29.32 26.25
C ARG A 127 -32.56 -28.73 26.85
N ASP A 128 -31.39 -29.08 26.33
CA ASP A 128 -30.13 -28.47 26.73
C ASP A 128 -30.00 -27.07 26.10
N GLY A 129 -29.67 -26.08 26.93
CA GLY A 129 -29.50 -24.70 26.47
C GLY A 129 -28.09 -24.46 25.93
N ARG A 130 -27.97 -23.78 24.79
CA ARG A 130 -26.69 -23.40 24.18
C ARG A 130 -26.71 -21.98 23.65
N LEU A 131 -25.54 -21.35 23.60
CA LEU A 131 -25.39 -19.98 23.13
C LEU A 131 -24.13 -19.82 22.27
N ALA A 132 -24.26 -19.14 21.13
CA ALA A 132 -23.15 -18.70 20.28
C ALA A 132 -23.19 -17.19 20.15
N VAL A 133 -22.02 -16.58 20.31
CA VAL A 133 -21.78 -15.16 20.08
C VAL A 133 -20.89 -15.05 18.87
N VAL A 134 -21.23 -14.17 17.93
CA VAL A 134 -20.36 -13.75 16.85
C VAL A 134 -20.16 -12.25 16.96
N ALA A 135 -18.92 -11.78 17.01
CA ALA A 135 -18.57 -10.37 16.98
C ALA A 135 -17.70 -10.07 15.76
N GLN A 136 -17.99 -8.98 15.08
CA GLN A 136 -17.28 -8.50 13.90
C GLN A 136 -17.18 -6.97 13.91
N HIS A 137 -16.33 -6.45 13.03
CA HIS A 137 -16.29 -5.06 12.64
C HIS A 137 -16.85 -4.95 11.21
N SER A 138 -17.62 -3.93 10.89
CA SER A 138 -18.38 -3.80 9.65
C SER A 138 -17.56 -3.21 8.50
N ASN A 139 -16.39 -2.64 8.79
CA ASN A 139 -15.53 -2.01 7.79
C ASN A 139 -14.57 -2.97 7.08
N THR A 140 -14.96 -4.24 6.93
CA THR A 140 -14.12 -5.31 6.36
C THR A 140 -14.03 -5.28 4.83
N HIS A 141 -14.30 -4.13 4.19
CA HIS A 141 -14.44 -4.01 2.73
C HIS A 141 -13.19 -4.39 1.91
N HIS A 142 -12.04 -4.61 2.57
CA HIS A 142 -10.76 -4.91 1.92
C HIS A 142 -10.15 -6.28 2.29
N GLY A 143 -10.96 -7.24 2.77
CA GLY A 143 -10.44 -8.53 3.24
C GLY A 143 -9.67 -8.44 4.56
N TRP A 144 -9.68 -7.25 5.18
CA TRP A 144 -9.46 -7.09 6.61
C TRP A 144 -10.59 -7.78 7.35
N ALA A 145 -10.28 -8.67 8.28
CA ALA A 145 -11.20 -9.05 9.34
C ALA A 145 -10.41 -8.79 10.63
N PRO A 146 -10.73 -7.76 11.42
CA PRO A 146 -9.97 -7.51 12.64
C PRO A 146 -10.10 -8.76 13.51
N ARG A 147 -8.96 -9.43 13.72
CA ARG A 147 -8.84 -10.60 14.60
C ARG A 147 -8.15 -10.22 15.90
N ASP A 148 -8.46 -9.03 16.38
CA ASP A 148 -8.04 -8.55 17.71
C ASP A 148 -9.22 -8.55 18.68
N ILE A 149 -10.26 -9.35 18.42
CA ILE A 149 -11.39 -9.54 19.33
C ILE A 149 -11.12 -10.77 20.21
N ALA A 150 -10.98 -10.56 21.51
CA ALA A 150 -11.15 -11.57 22.55
C ALA A 150 -12.60 -11.55 23.02
N ILE A 151 -13.23 -12.72 23.06
CA ILE A 151 -14.60 -12.87 23.53
C ILE A 151 -14.58 -13.79 24.75
N SER A 152 -14.98 -13.27 25.90
CA SER A 152 -15.18 -14.07 27.11
C SER A 152 -16.66 -14.10 27.50
N ALA A 153 -17.15 -15.28 27.87
CA ALA A 153 -18.49 -15.43 28.43
C ALA A 153 -18.41 -16.03 29.83
N THR A 154 -19.03 -15.36 30.80
CA THR A 154 -19.06 -15.76 32.21
C THR A 154 -20.49 -16.08 32.63
N LEU A 155 -20.70 -17.26 33.23
CA LEU A 155 -21.99 -17.80 33.66
C LEU A 155 -22.13 -17.73 35.18
N ASN A 156 -23.17 -17.03 35.67
CA ASN A 156 -23.48 -16.83 37.09
C ASN A 156 -22.26 -16.42 37.95
N GLY A 157 -21.26 -15.76 37.35
CA GLY A 157 -20.01 -15.36 38.02
C GLY A 157 -19.02 -16.50 38.34
N GLY A 158 -19.26 -17.73 37.87
CA GLY A 158 -18.45 -18.90 38.23
C GLY A 158 -17.70 -19.57 37.07
N TYR A 159 -18.40 -19.92 35.98
CA TYR A 159 -17.77 -20.55 34.80
C TYR A 159 -17.45 -19.47 33.76
N SER A 160 -16.21 -19.41 33.28
CA SER A 160 -15.81 -18.48 32.22
C SER A 160 -15.14 -19.22 31.07
N LYS A 161 -15.48 -18.84 29.84
CA LYS A 161 -14.82 -19.32 28.61
C LYS A 161 -14.37 -18.13 27.78
N THR A 162 -13.09 -18.10 27.44
CA THR A 162 -12.47 -17.02 26.66
C THR A 162 -11.86 -17.56 25.38
N GLU A 163 -12.14 -16.92 24.26
CA GLU A 163 -11.53 -17.17 22.96
C GLU A 163 -10.79 -15.91 22.52
N ASN A 164 -9.47 -16.00 22.36
CA ASN A 164 -8.63 -14.88 21.92
C ASN A 164 -8.48 -14.90 20.39
N ASN A 165 -8.44 -13.71 19.77
CA ASN A 165 -8.33 -13.54 18.32
C ASN A 165 -9.44 -14.27 17.55
N ALA A 166 -10.64 -14.29 18.12
CA ALA A 166 -11.77 -15.06 17.65
C ALA A 166 -12.95 -14.13 17.41
N THR A 167 -13.63 -14.32 16.28
CA THR A 167 -14.88 -13.62 15.98
C THR A 167 -16.08 -14.29 16.64
N ASN A 168 -15.88 -15.33 17.44
CA ASN A 168 -16.97 -16.06 18.07
C ASN A 168 -16.56 -16.76 19.37
N VAL A 169 -17.53 -16.90 20.29
CA VAL A 169 -17.45 -17.83 21.42
C VAL A 169 -18.70 -18.70 21.43
N PHE A 170 -18.53 -19.95 21.83
CA PHE A 170 -19.61 -20.92 21.98
C PHE A 170 -19.65 -21.48 23.39
N ILE A 171 -20.83 -21.47 24.00
CA ILE A 171 -21.10 -21.98 25.35
C ILE A 171 -21.93 -23.27 25.24
N ASP A 172 -21.31 -24.40 25.57
CA ASP A 172 -21.90 -25.76 25.51
C ASP A 172 -22.13 -26.39 26.89
N GLY A 173 -21.76 -25.69 27.97
CA GLY A 173 -22.02 -26.18 29.32
C GLY A 173 -23.53 -26.29 29.54
N SER A 174 -24.00 -27.39 30.13
CA SER A 174 -25.40 -27.57 30.52
C SER A 174 -25.88 -26.29 31.22
N LEU A 175 -26.66 -25.48 30.50
CA LEU A 175 -27.32 -24.32 31.06
C LEU A 175 -28.43 -24.87 31.96
N GLU A 176 -28.04 -25.21 33.20
CA GLU A 176 -28.88 -25.83 34.23
C GLU A 176 -29.41 -24.76 35.19
N GLY A 177 -30.75 -24.66 35.27
CA GLY A 177 -31.46 -23.62 36.02
C GLY A 177 -32.61 -23.02 35.21
N GLN A 178 -33.62 -22.47 35.88
CA GLN A 178 -34.72 -21.77 35.19
C GLN A 178 -34.28 -20.42 34.61
N GLU A 179 -33.31 -19.75 35.24
CA GLU A 179 -32.80 -18.44 34.84
C GLU A 179 -31.29 -18.38 35.08
N ILE A 180 -30.52 -18.01 34.04
CA ILE A 180 -29.05 -18.01 34.07
C ILE A 180 -28.56 -16.64 33.61
N LYS A 181 -27.68 -16.01 34.40
CA LYS A 181 -27.02 -14.75 34.04
C LYS A 181 -25.76 -15.05 33.24
N ILE A 182 -25.65 -14.41 32.08
CA ILE A 182 -24.49 -14.54 31.19
C ILE A 182 -23.92 -13.16 30.96
N GLU A 183 -22.66 -12.95 31.35
CA GLU A 183 -21.91 -11.75 31.01
C GLU A 183 -21.02 -12.08 29.81
N ILE A 184 -21.17 -11.36 28.71
CA ILE A 184 -20.28 -11.46 27.55
C ILE A 184 -19.40 -10.22 27.54
N THR A 185 -18.10 -10.40 27.75
CA THR A 185 -17.11 -9.35 27.52
C THR A 185 -16.46 -9.56 26.17
N LEU A 186 -16.54 -8.54 25.32
CA LEU A 186 -15.84 -8.41 24.05
C LEU A 186 -14.70 -7.42 24.29
N GLU A 187 -13.47 -7.80 24.00
CA GLU A 187 -12.29 -6.93 24.02
C GLU A 187 -11.67 -6.93 22.63
N GLY A 188 -11.46 -5.77 22.01
CA GLY A 188 -11.12 -5.62 20.59
C GLY A 188 -12.17 -4.85 19.79
N VAL A 189 -11.76 -4.26 18.67
CA VAL A 189 -12.65 -3.44 17.83
C VAL A 189 -13.73 -4.30 17.21
N CYS A 190 -14.96 -4.13 17.67
CA CYS A 190 -16.15 -4.74 17.10
C CYS A 190 -17.27 -3.70 17.03
N ASP A 191 -18.08 -3.76 15.97
CA ASP A 191 -19.28 -2.93 15.84
C ASP A 191 -20.56 -3.75 15.71
N THR A 192 -20.45 -5.02 15.32
CA THR A 192 -21.57 -5.92 15.11
C THR A 192 -21.40 -7.11 16.03
N VAL A 193 -22.44 -7.40 16.80
CA VAL A 193 -22.49 -8.56 17.70
C VAL A 193 -23.81 -9.27 17.45
N SER A 194 -23.75 -10.53 17.07
CA SER A 194 -24.91 -11.38 16.88
C SER A 194 -24.86 -12.51 17.91
N ILE A 195 -25.93 -12.66 18.67
CA ILE A 195 -26.03 -13.70 19.69
C ILE A 195 -27.21 -14.59 19.34
N VAL A 196 -26.95 -15.87 19.19
CA VAL A 196 -27.97 -16.89 18.90
C VAL A 196 -27.98 -17.90 20.03
N ALA A 197 -29.17 -18.23 20.50
CA ALA A 197 -29.38 -19.25 21.52
C ALA A 197 -30.30 -20.37 21.00
N SER A 198 -30.15 -21.56 21.56
CA SER A 198 -31.00 -22.74 21.28
C SER A 198 -31.37 -23.45 22.58
N GLY A 199 -32.50 -24.17 22.59
CA GLY A 199 -32.98 -24.88 23.78
C GLY A 199 -33.57 -23.97 24.89
N GLY A 200 -33.77 -22.69 24.60
CA GLY A 200 -34.32 -21.67 25.51
C GLY A 200 -34.35 -20.29 24.85
N THR A 201 -34.64 -19.24 25.64
CA THR A 201 -34.71 -17.85 25.17
C THR A 201 -33.71 -17.00 25.95
N ALA A 202 -32.93 -16.17 25.23
CA ALA A 202 -32.01 -15.21 25.84
C ALA A 202 -32.50 -13.77 25.64
N VAL A 203 -32.29 -12.91 26.65
CA VAL A 203 -32.69 -11.48 26.62
C VAL A 203 -31.53 -10.62 27.11
N LEU A 204 -31.16 -9.59 26.33
CA LEU A 204 -30.20 -8.55 26.75
C LEU A 204 -30.81 -7.66 27.82
N LYS A 205 -30.09 -7.43 28.92
CA LYS A 205 -30.52 -6.61 30.05
C LYS A 205 -29.80 -5.27 30.12
N SER A 206 -28.48 -5.29 29.92
CA SER A 206 -27.65 -4.09 29.94
C SER A 206 -26.46 -4.25 29.00
N GLU A 207 -25.94 -3.10 28.59
CA GLU A 207 -24.72 -2.98 27.81
C GLU A 207 -23.87 -1.87 28.43
N THR A 208 -22.60 -2.17 28.66
CA THR A 208 -21.59 -1.17 29.01
C THR A 208 -20.51 -1.15 27.93
N SER A 209 -20.18 0.04 27.44
CA SER A 209 -19.12 0.25 26.45
C SER A 209 -18.04 1.17 27.01
N HIS A 210 -16.78 0.81 26.89
CA HIS A 210 -15.65 1.69 27.22
C HIS A 210 -15.04 2.29 25.94
N LEU A 211 -14.59 3.56 26.03
CA LEU A 211 -13.89 4.27 24.96
C LEU A 211 -12.54 3.59 24.63
N VAL A 212 -12.09 3.71 23.38
CA VAL A 212 -10.84 3.11 22.90
C VAL A 212 -9.63 3.92 23.38
N LYS A 213 -9.75 5.24 23.24
CA LYS A 213 -8.75 6.22 23.63
C LYS A 213 -8.67 6.35 25.15
N ALA A 214 -7.46 6.47 25.72
CA ALA A 214 -7.32 6.78 27.14
C ALA A 214 -7.83 8.22 27.42
N PRO A 215 -8.40 8.50 28.61
CA PRO A 215 -9.02 9.81 28.89
C PRO A 215 -8.12 11.02 28.61
N ASP A 216 -6.81 10.87 28.81
CA ASP A 216 -5.82 11.94 28.68
C ASP A 216 -5.03 11.90 27.36
N ASP A 217 -5.29 10.93 26.49
CA ASP A 217 -4.61 10.90 25.19
C ASP A 217 -5.07 12.09 24.33
N LEU A 218 -4.23 12.52 23.40
CA LEU A 218 -4.58 13.46 22.33
C LEU A 218 -4.45 12.74 20.98
N VAL A 219 -5.57 12.54 20.29
CA VAL A 219 -5.62 11.84 19.01
C VAL A 219 -5.85 12.85 17.89
N ILE A 220 -4.86 12.97 17.00
CA ILE A 220 -4.92 13.87 15.84
C ILE A 220 -4.82 13.03 14.56
N VAL A 221 -5.80 13.20 13.66
CA VAL A 221 -5.74 12.62 12.31
C VAL A 221 -5.16 13.66 11.36
N GLY A 222 -3.98 13.39 10.81
CA GLY A 222 -3.34 14.23 9.81
C GLY A 222 -3.67 13.78 8.39
N LEU A 223 -4.00 14.72 7.51
CA LEU A 223 -4.51 14.45 6.16
C LEU A 223 -3.78 15.29 5.12
N SER A 224 -3.42 14.66 4.00
CA SER A 224 -2.84 15.34 2.83
C SER A 224 -3.70 15.13 1.62
N ALA A 225 -4.32 16.19 1.10
CA ALA A 225 -5.15 16.14 -0.09
C ALA A 225 -4.45 16.68 -1.33
N SER A 226 -3.60 15.85 -1.90
CA SER A 226 -2.83 16.12 -3.10
C SER A 226 -2.96 14.96 -4.10
N HIS A 227 -2.15 14.99 -5.16
CA HIS A 227 -1.98 13.84 -6.05
C HIS A 227 -1.20 12.68 -5.41
N ASP A 228 -0.72 12.82 -4.18
CA ASP A 228 -0.10 11.76 -3.38
C ASP A 228 -0.83 11.64 -2.04
N ALA A 229 -2.07 11.21 -2.15
CA ALA A 229 -2.97 11.07 -1.03
C ALA A 229 -2.40 10.30 0.17
N SER A 230 -2.61 10.81 1.39
CA SER A 230 -2.28 10.07 2.60
C SER A 230 -3.04 10.52 3.84
N ALA A 231 -3.04 9.64 4.84
CA ALA A 231 -3.48 9.91 6.20
C ALA A 231 -2.44 9.41 7.21
N CYS A 232 -2.45 10.00 8.40
CA CYS A 232 -1.75 9.49 9.57
C CYS A 232 -2.59 9.68 10.83
N VAL A 233 -2.31 8.87 11.84
CA VAL A 233 -2.83 9.02 13.19
C VAL A 233 -1.67 9.30 14.14
N MET A 234 -1.80 10.40 14.87
CA MET A 234 -0.91 10.80 15.95
C MET A 234 -1.62 10.58 17.28
N ILE A 235 -0.94 9.93 18.22
CA ILE A 235 -1.40 9.75 19.60
C ILE A 235 -0.38 10.42 20.50
N ASN A 236 -0.83 11.44 21.21
CA ASN A 236 0.01 12.36 21.97
C ASN A 236 1.07 13.00 21.07
N GLU A 237 2.32 12.59 21.22
CA GLU A 237 3.46 13.17 20.49
C GLU A 237 4.07 12.21 19.45
N LYS A 238 3.43 11.05 19.23
CA LYS A 238 3.96 9.99 18.36
C LYS A 238 3.02 9.69 17.20
N ILE A 239 3.57 9.56 15.99
CA ILE A 239 2.86 9.03 14.83
C ILE A 239 2.72 7.52 15.01
N ALA A 240 1.49 7.08 15.24
CA ALA A 240 1.20 5.68 15.50
C ALA A 240 1.04 4.88 14.20
N THR A 241 0.43 5.48 13.16
CA THR A 241 0.30 4.87 11.84
C THR A 241 0.22 5.93 10.75
N ALA A 242 0.74 5.66 9.56
CA ALA A 242 0.56 6.48 8.37
C ALA A 242 0.48 5.61 7.11
N VAL A 243 -0.34 6.02 6.14
CA VAL A 243 -0.51 5.28 4.88
C VAL A 243 -0.77 6.22 3.71
N GLN A 244 -0.25 5.87 2.54
CA GLN A 244 -0.57 6.52 1.28
C GLN A 244 -1.78 5.83 0.66
N LEU A 245 -2.79 6.56 0.20
CA LEU A 245 -4.01 5.97 -0.37
C LEU A 245 -3.71 5.05 -1.55
N GLU A 246 -2.69 5.38 -2.37
CA GLU A 246 -2.27 4.53 -3.48
C GLU A 246 -1.96 3.08 -3.05
N ARG A 247 -1.46 2.88 -1.82
CA ARG A 247 -1.16 1.53 -1.28
C ARG A 247 -2.43 0.70 -1.14
N LEU A 248 -3.54 1.35 -0.79
CA LEU A 248 -4.86 0.76 -0.57
C LEU A 248 -5.67 0.66 -1.86
N SER A 249 -5.86 1.78 -2.56
CA SER A 249 -6.67 1.86 -3.78
C SER A 249 -6.05 1.15 -4.99
N ARG A 250 -4.74 0.87 -4.92
CA ARG A 250 -3.92 0.31 -6.00
C ARG A 250 -3.81 1.21 -7.24
N VAL A 251 -4.30 2.44 -7.15
CA VAL A 251 -4.12 3.48 -8.17
C VAL A 251 -2.87 4.27 -7.81
N LYS A 252 -1.89 4.30 -8.70
CA LYS A 252 -0.63 4.99 -8.45
C LYS A 252 -0.80 6.50 -8.47
N ARG A 253 -0.27 7.17 -7.44
CA ARG A 253 -0.46 8.61 -7.18
C ARG A 253 -1.94 8.94 -7.11
N ASP A 254 -2.67 8.09 -6.39
CA ASP A 254 -4.06 8.36 -6.14
C ASP A 254 -4.18 9.67 -5.36
N GLY A 255 -5.13 10.46 -5.81
CA GLY A 255 -5.57 11.73 -5.23
C GLY A 255 -6.98 12.07 -5.72
N ALA A 256 -7.65 11.13 -6.40
CA ALA A 256 -8.94 11.35 -7.04
C ALA A 256 -10.01 11.55 -5.95
N VAL A 257 -10.63 12.73 -5.99
CA VAL A 257 -11.68 13.26 -5.10
C VAL A 257 -11.52 12.81 -3.65
N PHE A 258 -10.43 13.29 -3.04
CA PHE A 258 -10.02 13.22 -1.64
C PHE A 258 -11.09 13.38 -0.55
N LEU A 259 -12.24 13.88 -0.94
CA LEU A 259 -13.39 14.13 -0.09
C LEU A 259 -14.50 13.11 -0.41
N GLN A 260 -14.21 11.83 -0.65
CA GLN A 260 -15.26 10.83 -0.86
C GLN A 260 -15.01 9.49 -0.17
N GLY A 261 -13.78 9.20 0.29
CA GLY A 261 -13.43 7.94 0.95
C GLY A 261 -12.69 8.17 2.26
N ASP A 262 -13.00 7.33 3.24
CA ASP A 262 -12.40 7.22 4.57
C ASP A 262 -11.33 6.12 4.65
N ASP A 263 -11.05 5.38 3.56
CA ASP A 263 -10.15 4.21 3.54
C ASP A 263 -8.79 4.44 4.24
N ALA A 264 -8.09 5.55 3.94
CA ALA A 264 -6.79 5.83 4.55
C ALA A 264 -6.91 6.26 6.03
N ILE A 265 -8.00 6.93 6.39
CA ILE A 265 -8.31 7.33 7.76
C ILE A 265 -8.65 6.08 8.58
N ASP A 266 -9.57 5.28 8.08
CA ASP A 266 -10.02 4.03 8.69
C ASP A 266 -8.88 3.03 8.84
N TYR A 267 -8.00 2.93 7.84
CA TYR A 267 -6.78 2.14 7.96
C TYR A 267 -5.94 2.57 9.16
N CYS A 268 -5.66 3.87 9.29
CA CYS A 268 -4.82 4.37 10.38
C CYS A 268 -5.51 4.27 11.75
N LEU A 269 -6.82 4.52 11.83
CA LEU A 269 -7.58 4.39 13.07
C LEU A 269 -7.68 2.93 13.50
N SER A 270 -8.09 2.04 12.59
CA SER A 270 -8.23 0.61 12.85
C SER A 270 -6.89 -0.04 13.22
N ALA A 271 -5.79 0.41 12.63
CA ALA A 271 -4.44 -0.02 12.99
C ALA A 271 -4.10 0.20 14.48
N ASN A 272 -4.72 1.22 15.09
CA ASN A 272 -4.53 1.59 16.48
C ASN A 272 -5.74 1.22 17.35
N GLY A 273 -6.70 0.51 16.78
CA GLY A 273 -7.96 0.13 17.42
C GLY A 273 -8.94 1.30 17.63
N LEU A 274 -8.65 2.49 17.10
CA LEU A 274 -9.42 3.72 17.25
C LEU A 274 -10.58 3.80 16.25
N THR A 275 -11.52 4.69 16.52
CA THR A 275 -12.66 5.03 15.68
C THR A 275 -12.66 6.54 15.38
N LEU A 276 -13.53 6.98 14.46
CA LEU A 276 -13.70 8.41 14.20
C LEU A 276 -14.15 9.20 15.44
N GLU A 277 -14.90 8.58 16.36
CA GLU A 277 -15.34 9.21 17.62
C GLU A 277 -14.20 9.45 18.61
N ASP A 278 -13.09 8.72 18.47
CA ASP A 278 -11.90 8.88 19.31
C ASP A 278 -10.99 10.02 18.84
N VAL A 279 -11.28 10.67 17.70
CA VAL A 279 -10.43 11.72 17.12
C VAL A 279 -10.75 13.07 17.76
N ASP A 280 -9.76 13.70 18.40
CA ASP A 280 -9.92 15.03 18.98
C ASP A 280 -9.82 16.14 17.94
N TYR A 281 -8.87 15.99 17.00
CA TYR A 281 -8.60 16.98 15.96
C TYR A 281 -8.35 16.33 14.60
N PHE A 282 -8.88 16.95 13.56
CA PHE A 282 -8.55 16.65 12.17
C PHE A 282 -7.64 17.75 11.65
N ALA A 283 -6.41 17.40 11.30
CA ALA A 283 -5.42 18.30 10.78
C ALA A 283 -5.24 18.09 9.28
N TYR A 284 -5.33 19.17 8.51
CA TYR A 284 -5.48 19.06 7.06
C TYR A 284 -4.54 20.02 6.32
N ASN A 285 -3.79 19.45 5.38
CA ASN A 285 -2.95 20.19 4.45
C ASN A 285 -3.71 20.50 3.16
N ILE A 286 -3.73 21.77 2.74
CA ILE A 286 -4.38 22.16 1.48
C ILE A 286 -3.40 22.90 0.59
N GLN A 287 -3.34 22.46 -0.66
CA GLN A 287 -2.49 23.06 -1.69
C GLN A 287 -2.98 24.46 -2.15
N SER A 288 -4.21 24.84 -1.86
CA SER A 288 -4.67 26.23 -1.99
C SER A 288 -5.47 26.61 -0.76
N LEU A 289 -5.03 27.65 -0.06
CA LEU A 289 -5.71 28.30 1.06
C LEU A 289 -5.93 29.77 0.68
N THR A 290 -6.85 30.03 -0.25
CA THR A 290 -7.21 31.41 -0.64
C THR A 290 -8.62 31.74 -0.17
N PRO A 291 -8.95 33.02 0.09
CA PRO A 291 -10.24 33.43 0.63
C PRO A 291 -11.46 32.90 -0.13
N GLU A 292 -11.34 32.71 -1.45
CA GLU A 292 -12.45 32.23 -2.28
C GLU A 292 -12.42 30.71 -2.49
N TYR A 293 -11.33 30.05 -2.08
CA TYR A 293 -11.03 28.74 -2.62
C TYR A 293 -10.08 27.91 -1.76
N VAL A 294 -10.42 26.62 -1.64
CA VAL A 294 -9.71 25.67 -0.81
C VAL A 294 -9.51 24.36 -1.58
N GLY A 295 -8.27 24.00 -1.99
CA GLY A 295 -7.96 22.70 -2.61
C GLY A 295 -7.41 22.75 -4.04
N LEU A 296 -7.82 21.81 -4.92
CA LEU A 296 -7.49 21.76 -6.37
C LEU A 296 -8.65 21.92 -7.40
N GLY A 297 -9.93 21.91 -7.01
CA GLY A 297 -10.95 22.73 -7.68
C GLY A 297 -12.33 22.68 -7.01
N GLN A 298 -12.42 22.35 -5.70
CA GLN A 298 -13.66 21.98 -5.01
C GLN A 298 -13.84 22.76 -3.69
N PRO A 299 -15.03 23.31 -3.36
CA PRO A 299 -15.29 23.83 -2.03
C PRO A 299 -15.21 22.69 -0.99
N VAL A 300 -14.78 23.03 0.23
CA VAL A 300 -14.47 22.13 1.36
C VAL A 300 -15.60 21.15 1.73
N SER A 301 -16.83 21.40 1.27
CA SER A 301 -18.04 20.74 1.76
C SER A 301 -18.58 19.57 0.92
N LYS A 302 -18.09 19.32 -0.30
CA LYS A 302 -18.64 18.23 -1.13
C LYS A 302 -17.92 16.90 -0.89
N GLY A 303 -18.39 16.16 0.12
CA GLY A 303 -18.19 14.72 0.30
C GLY A 303 -17.26 14.29 1.45
N LEU A 304 -16.64 15.22 2.18
CA LEU A 304 -15.86 14.89 3.36
C LEU A 304 -16.81 14.51 4.50
N ASN A 305 -17.12 13.21 4.61
CA ASN A 305 -18.06 12.71 5.61
C ASN A 305 -17.41 12.47 6.99
N ALA A 306 -16.09 12.57 7.10
CA ALA A 306 -15.37 12.22 8.32
C ALA A 306 -15.45 13.29 9.43
N PHE A 307 -15.50 14.58 9.08
CA PHE A 307 -15.57 15.69 10.05
C PHE A 307 -16.16 16.97 9.45
N ASP A 308 -16.62 17.89 10.32
CA ASP A 308 -17.00 19.25 9.90
C ASP A 308 -15.74 20.08 9.63
N PRO A 309 -15.47 20.45 8.36
CA PRO A 309 -14.27 21.18 8.02
C PRO A 309 -14.19 22.60 8.59
N LEU A 310 -15.31 23.18 9.03
CA LEU A 310 -15.31 24.49 9.68
C LEU A 310 -15.49 24.39 11.20
N GLY A 311 -15.51 23.16 11.73
CA GLY A 311 -15.58 22.87 13.15
C GLY A 311 -14.32 23.30 13.91
N ALA A 312 -14.46 23.53 15.22
CA ALA A 312 -13.35 23.96 16.07
C ALA A 312 -12.23 22.91 16.22
N ASN A 313 -12.54 21.64 15.92
CA ASN A 313 -11.61 20.53 15.90
C ASN A 313 -10.88 20.33 14.56
N ALA A 314 -11.20 21.12 13.52
CA ALA A 314 -10.46 21.12 12.27
C ALA A 314 -9.30 22.13 12.34
N ILE A 315 -8.09 21.72 11.94
CA ILE A 315 -6.91 22.58 11.88
C ILE A 315 -6.31 22.55 10.47
N TYR A 316 -6.05 23.73 9.91
CA TYR A 316 -5.48 23.91 8.58
C TYR A 316 -4.08 24.51 8.68
N THR A 317 -3.15 23.97 7.90
CA THR A 317 -1.78 24.46 7.87
C THR A 317 -1.29 24.66 6.43
N SER A 318 -0.52 25.73 6.21
CA SER A 318 0.13 26.01 4.91
C SER A 318 1.01 24.85 4.45
N HIS A 319 1.05 24.63 3.13
CA HIS A 319 1.65 23.43 2.57
C HIS A 319 3.16 23.28 2.82
N HIS A 320 3.94 24.32 2.58
CA HIS A 320 5.38 24.32 2.88
C HIS A 320 5.66 24.17 4.37
N LEU A 321 4.80 24.74 5.22
CA LEU A 321 4.92 24.60 6.65
C LEU A 321 4.66 23.15 7.08
N CYS A 322 3.71 22.45 6.47
CA CYS A 322 3.53 21.01 6.69
C CYS A 322 4.76 20.21 6.25
N HIS A 323 5.34 20.49 5.07
CA HIS A 323 6.60 19.86 4.66
C HIS A 323 7.70 20.05 5.71
N ALA A 324 7.84 21.27 6.24
CA ALA A 324 8.82 21.60 7.27
C ALA A 324 8.57 20.84 8.58
N PHE A 325 7.33 20.83 9.10
CA PHE A 325 6.96 20.08 10.30
C PHE A 325 7.12 18.57 10.13
N ALA A 326 6.73 18.01 8.98
CA ALA A 326 6.89 16.59 8.69
C ALA A 326 8.37 16.18 8.78
N ALA A 327 9.25 16.91 8.10
CA ALA A 327 10.66 16.59 8.08
C ALA A 327 11.34 16.83 9.43
N LEU A 328 11.00 17.92 10.13
CA LEU A 328 11.51 18.18 11.48
C LEU A 328 11.16 17.05 12.44
N SER A 329 9.94 16.54 12.37
CA SER A 329 9.39 15.55 13.29
C SER A 329 10.13 14.20 13.31
N GLY A 330 10.94 13.89 12.29
CA GLY A 330 11.82 12.71 12.30
C GLY A 330 13.31 13.03 12.42
N SER A 331 13.69 14.32 12.47
CA SER A 331 15.08 14.76 12.37
C SER A 331 15.87 14.65 13.68
N ARG A 332 15.17 14.69 14.83
CA ARG A 332 15.72 14.75 16.20
C ARG A 332 16.63 15.96 16.48
N PHE A 333 16.66 16.95 15.59
CA PHE A 333 17.40 18.19 15.80
C PHE A 333 16.55 19.23 16.54
N SER A 334 17.12 19.87 17.56
CA SER A 334 16.40 20.89 18.36
C SER A 334 16.47 22.29 17.77
N TYR A 335 17.55 22.61 17.06
CA TYR A 335 17.78 23.92 16.43
C TYR A 335 18.21 23.81 14.95
N PRO A 336 17.45 23.12 14.09
CA PRO A 336 17.84 22.97 12.69
C PRO A 336 17.44 24.18 11.83
N THR A 337 18.17 24.33 10.71
CA THR A 337 17.67 25.04 9.54
C THR A 337 16.89 24.06 8.66
N VAL A 338 15.59 24.30 8.49
CA VAL A 338 14.73 23.48 7.63
C VAL A 338 14.54 24.18 6.28
N VAL A 339 14.92 23.50 5.20
CA VAL A 339 14.78 23.98 3.83
C VAL A 339 13.71 23.17 3.12
N VAL A 340 12.73 23.85 2.55
CA VAL A 340 11.65 23.25 1.75
C VAL A 340 11.83 23.70 0.30
N ALA A 341 12.04 22.74 -0.61
CA ALA A 341 12.07 22.99 -2.06
C ALA A 341 11.08 22.05 -2.75
N ASP A 342 10.08 22.63 -3.40
CA ASP A 342 8.97 21.87 -3.96
C ASP A 342 8.70 22.27 -5.42
N GLY A 343 7.92 21.45 -6.13
CA GLY A 343 7.38 21.85 -7.43
C GLY A 343 6.51 23.07 -7.26
N SER A 344 5.50 22.96 -6.42
CA SER A 344 4.47 23.98 -6.31
C SER A 344 3.73 23.71 -5.01
N GLY A 345 4.04 24.50 -4.00
CA GLY A 345 3.44 24.34 -2.70
C GLY A 345 2.01 24.88 -2.64
N GLY A 346 1.70 25.40 -1.46
CA GLY A 346 0.43 26.02 -1.15
C GLY A 346 0.30 27.39 -1.81
N VAL A 347 -0.91 27.77 -2.22
CA VAL A 347 -1.23 29.18 -2.49
C VAL A 347 -1.87 29.80 -1.24
N THR A 348 -1.27 30.86 -0.71
CA THR A 348 -1.83 31.69 0.38
C THR A 348 -1.93 33.14 -0.06
N VAL A 349 -2.76 33.94 0.63
CA VAL A 349 -2.73 35.41 0.43
C VAL A 349 -1.42 35.95 1.00
N GLY A 350 -0.61 36.57 0.13
CA GLY A 350 0.73 37.01 0.49
C GLY A 350 1.70 35.83 0.67
N GLU A 351 2.75 36.03 1.46
CA GLU A 351 3.88 35.09 1.58
C GLU A 351 3.97 34.43 2.97
N HIS A 352 2.96 34.63 3.82
CA HIS A 352 2.96 34.16 5.20
C HIS A 352 2.44 32.72 5.30
N ASP A 353 2.94 31.99 6.30
CA ASP A 353 2.36 30.71 6.66
C ASP A 353 1.07 30.90 7.48
N LEU A 354 0.12 29.99 7.30
CA LEU A 354 -1.15 29.94 8.02
C LEU A 354 -1.18 28.68 8.88
N ILE A 355 -1.65 28.83 10.12
CA ILE A 355 -2.05 27.74 11.00
C ILE A 355 -3.31 28.16 11.76
N MET A 356 -4.45 27.58 11.42
CA MET A 356 -5.77 28.12 11.78
C MET A 356 -6.76 27.00 12.07
N ASN A 357 -7.63 27.19 13.05
CA ASN A 357 -8.77 26.29 13.27
C ASN A 357 -9.92 26.57 12.28
N GLY A 358 -10.93 25.71 12.24
CA GLY A 358 -12.09 25.83 11.35
C GLY A 358 -12.80 27.20 11.39
N PRO A 359 -13.14 27.75 12.57
CA PRO A 359 -13.74 29.09 12.65
C PRO A 359 -12.86 30.22 12.10
N ALA A 360 -11.55 30.18 12.39
CA ALA A 360 -10.62 31.16 11.86
C ALA A 360 -10.43 31.00 10.34
N MET A 361 -10.46 29.76 9.84
CA MET A 361 -10.46 29.46 8.42
C MET A 361 -11.72 30.01 7.73
N ALA A 362 -12.90 29.83 8.32
CA ALA A 362 -14.14 30.41 7.82
C ALA A 362 -14.04 31.94 7.71
N ALA A 363 -13.50 32.61 8.74
CA ALA A 363 -13.26 34.06 8.71
C ALA A 363 -12.27 34.47 7.62
N TYR A 364 -11.19 33.70 7.43
CA TYR A 364 -10.23 33.91 6.36
C TYR A 364 -10.87 33.77 4.97
N LEU A 365 -11.77 32.80 4.79
CA LEU A 365 -12.52 32.62 3.55
C LEU A 365 -13.50 33.79 3.27
N HIS A 366 -14.25 34.20 4.29
CA HIS A 366 -15.20 35.31 4.16
C HIS A 366 -14.54 36.65 3.81
N ARG A 367 -13.23 36.79 4.04
CA ARG A 367 -12.48 38.03 3.75
C ARG A 367 -12.46 38.39 2.26
N GLY A 368 -12.52 37.40 1.35
CA GLY A 368 -12.36 37.62 -0.09
C GLY A 368 -10.96 38.10 -0.51
N LEU A 369 -10.63 38.01 -1.80
CA LEU A 369 -9.30 38.41 -2.33
C LEU A 369 -9.09 39.93 -2.41
N GLY A 370 -10.15 40.72 -2.27
CA GLY A 370 -10.14 42.18 -2.47
C GLY A 370 -9.74 43.02 -1.25
N VAL A 371 -9.57 42.40 -0.07
CA VAL A 371 -9.19 43.11 1.15
C VAL A 371 -7.66 43.17 1.23
N ASP A 372 -7.10 44.38 1.20
CA ASP A 372 -5.67 44.75 1.24
C ASP A 372 -4.87 44.72 -0.09
N ASN A 373 -5.47 44.42 -1.25
CA ASN A 373 -4.76 44.35 -2.55
C ASN A 373 -3.58 43.36 -2.60
N ILE A 374 -3.51 42.38 -1.68
CA ILE A 374 -2.44 41.38 -1.64
C ILE A 374 -2.82 40.18 -2.51
N ARG A 375 -1.96 39.85 -3.47
CA ARG A 375 -2.21 38.72 -4.39
C ARG A 375 -1.91 37.39 -3.72
N PRO A 376 -2.65 36.32 -4.08
CA PRO A 376 -2.24 34.96 -3.73
C PRO A 376 -0.90 34.61 -4.38
N MET A 377 -0.02 34.00 -3.61
CA MET A 377 1.32 33.62 -4.05
C MET A 377 1.53 32.11 -3.84
N LEU A 378 2.07 31.45 -4.87
CA LEU A 378 2.42 30.02 -4.81
C LEU A 378 3.80 29.87 -4.18
N HIS A 379 3.91 29.14 -3.07
CA HIS A 379 5.20 28.88 -2.44
C HIS A 379 6.05 27.91 -3.28
N THR A 380 7.34 28.19 -3.45
CA THR A 380 8.26 27.37 -4.27
C THR A 380 9.56 27.01 -3.58
N PHE A 381 10.05 27.90 -2.70
CA PHE A 381 11.21 27.63 -1.85
C PHE A 381 11.04 28.32 -0.50
N SER A 382 11.46 27.69 0.59
CA SER A 382 11.34 28.27 1.94
C SER A 382 12.48 27.83 2.84
N VAL A 383 12.94 28.73 3.70
CA VAL A 383 13.92 28.45 4.74
C VAL A 383 13.36 28.85 6.08
N TYR A 384 13.50 27.95 7.04
CA TYR A 384 13.00 28.09 8.40
C TYR A 384 14.13 27.83 9.41
N GLU A 385 14.08 28.54 10.51
CA GLU A 385 14.82 28.23 11.73
C GLU A 385 13.82 27.71 12.77
N PHE A 386 14.07 26.50 13.29
CA PHE A 386 13.25 25.92 14.35
C PHE A 386 13.96 25.98 15.70
N SER A 387 13.14 26.00 16.75
CA SER A 387 13.53 25.90 18.15
C SER A 387 12.51 25.03 18.90
N PRO A 388 12.79 24.56 20.13
CA PRO A 388 11.83 23.75 20.88
C PRO A 388 10.46 24.42 21.13
N THR A 389 10.38 25.77 21.04
CA THR A 389 9.19 26.56 21.37
C THR A 389 8.56 27.26 20.17
N GLY A 390 9.07 27.05 18.95
CA GLY A 390 8.50 27.68 17.75
C GLY A 390 9.45 27.71 16.56
N TYR A 391 9.01 28.37 15.49
CA TYR A 391 9.74 28.49 14.24
C TYR A 391 9.73 29.93 13.71
N LYS A 392 10.71 30.24 12.86
CA LYS A 392 10.82 31.50 12.15
C LYS A 392 11.11 31.24 10.68
N ILE A 393 10.34 31.86 9.80
CA ILE A 393 10.65 31.94 8.38
C ILE A 393 11.78 32.95 8.16
N THR A 394 12.89 32.52 7.56
CA THR A 394 14.03 33.39 7.26
C THR A 394 14.07 33.79 5.79
N HIS A 395 13.53 32.95 4.90
CA HIS A 395 13.44 33.24 3.47
C HIS A 395 12.25 32.52 2.82
N ARG A 396 11.69 33.14 1.77
CA ARG A 396 10.57 32.62 0.99
C ARG A 396 10.75 33.04 -0.47
N GLU A 397 10.59 32.10 -1.38
CA GLU A 397 10.41 32.39 -2.80
C GLU A 397 9.03 31.92 -3.25
N CYS A 398 8.36 32.78 -3.99
CA CYS A 398 7.04 32.54 -4.52
C CYS A 398 6.99 32.68 -6.03
N SER A 399 6.04 31.97 -6.65
CA SER A 399 5.68 32.12 -8.06
C SER A 399 4.27 32.72 -8.17
N PRO A 400 4.01 33.59 -9.17
CA PRO A 400 2.66 34.11 -9.40
C PRO A 400 1.71 33.09 -10.05
N SER A 401 2.23 31.95 -10.54
CA SER A 401 1.42 30.94 -11.23
C SER A 401 2.06 29.55 -11.13
N PHE A 402 1.20 28.54 -11.08
CA PHE A 402 1.53 27.12 -11.26
C PHE A 402 1.84 26.77 -12.73
N ASN A 403 1.47 27.65 -13.66
CA ASN A 403 1.61 27.36 -15.08
C ASN A 403 2.98 27.80 -15.59
N THR A 404 3.83 26.82 -15.89
CA THR A 404 5.11 27.07 -16.54
C THR A 404 5.00 27.72 -17.92
N ARG A 405 3.84 27.67 -18.61
CA ARG A 405 3.57 28.44 -19.85
C ARG A 405 3.25 29.92 -19.57
N SER A 406 2.81 30.24 -18.35
CA SER A 406 2.49 31.59 -17.88
C SER A 406 3.63 32.23 -17.09
N GLY A 407 4.86 31.70 -17.21
CA GLY A 407 6.06 32.28 -16.61
C GLY A 407 6.43 31.79 -15.21
N SER A 408 5.96 30.60 -14.79
CA SER A 408 6.45 30.01 -13.53
C SER A 408 7.96 29.84 -13.54
N ARG A 409 8.59 30.23 -12.41
CA ARG A 409 10.03 30.13 -12.15
C ARG A 409 10.38 28.95 -11.22
N SER A 410 9.41 28.09 -10.93
CA SER A 410 9.63 26.93 -10.07
C SER A 410 10.66 25.97 -10.68
N MET A 411 11.64 25.58 -9.86
CA MET A 411 12.63 24.56 -10.19
C MET A 411 11.95 23.20 -10.43
N GLY A 412 11.05 22.78 -9.54
CA GLY A 412 10.42 21.47 -9.62
C GLY A 412 9.42 21.37 -10.77
N GLU A 413 8.68 22.45 -11.06
CA GLU A 413 7.79 22.48 -12.23
C GLU A 413 8.57 22.45 -13.55
N THR A 414 9.71 23.14 -13.63
CA THR A 414 10.56 23.09 -14.83
C THR A 414 11.09 21.66 -15.06
N TYR A 415 11.55 21.01 -14.00
CA TYR A 415 11.99 19.63 -14.05
C TYR A 415 10.87 18.66 -14.48
N ALA A 416 9.65 18.85 -13.92
CA ALA A 416 8.46 18.09 -14.31
C ALA A 416 8.03 18.38 -15.76
N ALA A 417 8.18 19.61 -16.25
CA ALA A 417 7.86 19.98 -17.62
C ALA A 417 8.79 19.28 -18.63
N VAL A 418 10.10 19.19 -18.34
CA VAL A 418 11.02 18.42 -19.17
C VAL A 418 10.68 16.92 -19.13
N SER A 419 10.28 16.39 -17.97
CA SER A 419 9.76 15.02 -17.87
C SER A 419 8.51 14.80 -18.73
N GLN A 420 7.57 15.75 -18.73
CA GLN A 420 6.39 15.71 -19.59
C GLN A 420 6.75 15.71 -21.07
N TYR A 421 7.76 16.49 -21.44
CA TYR A 421 8.22 16.63 -22.81
C TYR A 421 8.91 15.36 -23.34
N ILE A 422 9.73 14.69 -22.53
CA ILE A 422 10.43 13.45 -22.91
C ILE A 422 9.53 12.20 -22.79
N PHE A 423 8.78 12.07 -21.70
CA PHE A 423 8.06 10.83 -21.38
C PHE A 423 6.55 10.91 -21.56
N GLY A 424 6.01 12.07 -21.95
CA GLY A 424 4.56 12.31 -21.96
C GLY A 424 3.95 12.35 -20.56
N SER A 425 4.76 12.49 -19.50
CA SER A 425 4.30 12.50 -18.11
C SER A 425 5.12 13.42 -17.21
N TRP A 426 4.47 14.43 -16.66
CA TRP A 426 4.94 15.30 -15.56
C TRP A 426 5.29 14.53 -14.28
N GLN A 427 4.75 13.33 -14.11
CA GLN A 427 4.98 12.46 -12.95
C GLN A 427 6.23 11.57 -13.11
N ALA A 428 6.91 11.63 -14.24
CA ALA A 428 8.07 10.79 -14.55
C ALA A 428 9.43 11.43 -14.17
N SER A 429 9.46 12.45 -13.30
CA SER A 429 10.71 13.13 -12.87
C SER A 429 11.79 12.17 -12.34
N GLY A 430 11.41 11.11 -11.62
CA GLY A 430 12.38 10.09 -11.20
C GLY A 430 12.95 9.24 -12.35
N LYS A 431 12.25 9.13 -13.49
CA LYS A 431 12.82 8.55 -14.73
C LYS A 431 13.79 9.52 -15.37
N LEU A 432 13.44 10.80 -15.39
CA LEU A 432 14.29 11.87 -15.93
C LEU A 432 15.65 11.89 -15.22
N MET A 433 15.64 11.84 -13.89
CA MET A 433 16.85 11.73 -13.07
C MET A 433 17.69 10.50 -13.42
N GLY A 434 17.05 9.35 -13.69
CA GLY A 434 17.76 8.13 -14.08
C GLY A 434 18.29 8.13 -15.52
N LEU A 435 17.74 8.97 -16.39
CA LEU A 435 18.19 9.13 -17.78
C LEU A 435 19.37 10.13 -17.88
N ALA A 436 19.42 11.12 -16.98
CA ALA A 436 20.42 12.19 -17.00
C ALA A 436 21.90 11.70 -17.08
N PRO A 437 22.35 10.63 -16.39
CA PRO A 437 23.74 10.17 -16.48
C PRO A 437 24.16 9.67 -17.87
N TYR A 438 23.20 9.34 -18.73
CA TYR A 438 23.49 8.94 -20.10
C TYR A 438 23.72 10.16 -21.01
N GLY A 439 23.30 11.36 -20.56
CA GLY A 439 23.29 12.66 -21.22
C GLY A 439 24.63 13.39 -21.27
N ASN A 440 24.79 14.33 -22.20
CA ASN A 440 25.79 15.39 -22.17
C ASN A 440 25.08 16.73 -21.89
N PRO A 441 25.30 17.34 -20.71
CA PRO A 441 24.58 18.55 -20.31
C PRO A 441 24.93 19.80 -21.13
N GLU A 442 25.99 19.77 -21.93
CA GLU A 442 26.44 20.93 -22.72
C GLU A 442 25.67 21.11 -24.04
N VAL A 443 24.97 20.07 -24.52
CA VAL A 443 24.32 20.06 -25.85
C VAL A 443 23.20 21.08 -25.96
N HIS A 444 22.35 21.19 -24.93
CA HIS A 444 21.22 22.13 -24.91
C HIS A 444 21.56 23.48 -24.25
N GLY A 445 22.84 23.73 -23.95
CA GLY A 445 23.30 24.93 -23.27
C GLY A 445 22.78 25.06 -21.83
N ASN A 446 22.91 26.26 -21.26
CA ASN A 446 22.46 26.52 -19.89
C ASN A 446 20.96 26.84 -19.86
N LEU A 447 20.16 25.97 -19.20
CA LEU A 447 18.72 26.18 -19.02
C LEU A 447 18.40 27.17 -17.89
N VAL A 448 19.42 27.63 -17.17
CA VAL A 448 19.28 28.60 -16.08
C VAL A 448 20.10 29.86 -16.36
N SER A 449 19.60 31.01 -15.90
CA SER A 449 20.30 32.29 -15.90
C SER A 449 20.65 32.71 -14.47
N LYS A 450 21.82 33.32 -14.30
CA LYS A 450 22.32 33.79 -13.00
C LYS A 450 21.91 35.24 -12.79
N ASN A 451 21.23 35.55 -11.68
CA ASN A 451 20.89 36.92 -11.31
C ASN A 451 22.06 37.65 -10.62
N GLU A 452 21.88 38.94 -10.31
CA GLU A 452 22.90 39.79 -9.66
C GLU A 452 23.35 39.28 -8.29
N GLN A 453 22.46 38.59 -7.56
CA GLN A 453 22.76 37.95 -6.26
C GLN A 453 23.49 36.61 -6.41
N GLY A 454 23.71 36.17 -7.64
CA GLY A 454 24.37 34.92 -7.97
C GLY A 454 23.49 33.68 -7.91
N ILE A 455 22.17 33.85 -7.83
CA ILE A 455 21.18 32.76 -7.84
C ILE A 455 20.92 32.32 -9.28
N TYR A 456 20.98 31.02 -9.52
CA TYR A 456 20.58 30.44 -10.81
C TYR A 456 19.06 30.18 -10.83
N ASN A 457 18.39 30.71 -11.85
CA ASN A 457 16.94 30.58 -12.04
C ASN A 457 16.64 29.99 -13.41
N PHE A 458 15.67 29.08 -13.47
CA PHE A 458 15.09 28.70 -14.74
C PHE A 458 14.34 29.88 -15.34
N ASP A 459 14.56 30.14 -16.62
CA ASP A 459 13.82 31.15 -17.37
C ASP A 459 12.92 30.50 -18.43
N TYR A 460 12.14 31.30 -19.16
CA TYR A 460 11.24 30.80 -20.19
C TYR A 460 11.98 30.48 -21.51
N GLN A 461 13.23 30.92 -21.69
CA GLN A 461 13.94 30.82 -22.96
C GLN A 461 14.21 29.37 -23.35
N TRP A 462 14.46 28.48 -22.38
CA TRP A 462 14.67 27.06 -22.70
C TRP A 462 13.48 26.46 -23.46
N LYS A 463 12.25 26.93 -23.22
CA LYS A 463 11.06 26.43 -23.92
C LYS A 463 10.97 26.92 -25.35
N LEU A 464 11.35 28.16 -25.61
CA LEU A 464 11.37 28.72 -26.96
C LEU A 464 12.35 27.94 -27.84
N ASN A 465 13.46 27.49 -27.26
CA ASN A 465 14.46 26.68 -27.94
C ASN A 465 14.04 25.21 -28.18
N HIS A 466 12.99 24.73 -27.50
CA HIS A 466 12.51 23.34 -27.55
C HIS A 466 11.02 23.26 -27.98
N SER A 467 10.69 23.96 -29.07
CA SER A 467 9.31 24.12 -29.56
C SER A 467 8.73 22.92 -30.33
N LYS A 468 9.56 21.94 -30.70
CA LYS A 468 9.13 20.69 -31.36
C LYS A 468 9.13 19.57 -30.34
N VAL A 469 8.12 18.72 -30.27
CA VAL A 469 8.20 17.49 -29.45
C VAL A 469 9.43 16.69 -29.90
N ILE A 470 10.38 16.41 -28.99
CA ILE A 470 11.49 15.49 -29.29
C ILE A 470 10.86 14.13 -29.55
N ASP A 471 11.27 13.48 -30.65
CA ASP A 471 10.90 12.10 -30.90
C ASP A 471 11.38 11.24 -29.71
N PRO A 472 10.50 10.56 -28.95
CA PRO A 472 10.93 9.71 -27.84
C PRO A 472 11.93 8.62 -28.25
N ASP A 473 11.97 8.27 -29.54
CA ASP A 473 12.94 7.33 -30.11
C ASP A 473 14.33 7.96 -30.33
N ALA A 474 14.46 9.29 -30.23
CA ALA A 474 15.73 10.02 -30.20
C ALA A 474 16.38 9.98 -28.81
N TYR A 475 16.68 8.76 -28.34
CA TYR A 475 17.22 8.49 -27.00
C TYR A 475 18.36 9.44 -26.58
N ARG A 476 19.29 9.72 -27.49
CA ARG A 476 20.45 10.60 -27.27
C ARG A 476 20.03 12.03 -26.91
N GLU A 477 19.10 12.60 -27.67
CA GLU A 477 18.58 13.96 -27.47
C GLU A 477 17.79 14.06 -26.16
N CYS A 478 16.96 13.05 -25.87
CA CYS A 478 16.26 12.96 -24.58
C CYS A 478 17.24 12.90 -23.39
N ALA A 479 18.32 12.12 -23.51
CA ALA A 479 19.33 12.00 -22.47
C ALA A 479 20.11 13.31 -22.27
N ASP A 480 20.48 13.98 -23.36
CA ASP A 480 21.16 15.28 -23.32
C ASP A 480 20.31 16.34 -22.61
N LEU A 481 19.03 16.46 -22.97
CA LEU A 481 18.11 17.39 -22.30
C LEU A 481 17.90 17.04 -20.81
N ALA A 482 17.80 15.73 -20.49
CA ALA A 482 17.72 15.26 -19.11
C ALA A 482 18.96 15.67 -18.29
N ALA A 483 20.17 15.56 -18.87
CA ALA A 483 21.40 16.02 -18.23
C ALA A 483 21.43 17.54 -18.04
N SER A 484 21.02 18.31 -19.05
CA SER A 484 21.02 19.78 -18.97
C SER A 484 20.07 20.29 -17.87
N VAL A 485 18.85 19.75 -17.76
CA VAL A 485 17.91 20.15 -16.70
C VAL A 485 18.33 19.68 -15.32
N GLN A 486 18.96 18.50 -15.22
CA GLN A 486 19.55 18.02 -13.97
C GLN A 486 20.66 18.96 -13.48
N LYS A 487 21.59 19.36 -14.37
CA LYS A 487 22.66 20.31 -14.04
C LYS A 487 22.10 21.69 -13.64
N GLY A 488 21.07 22.17 -14.34
CA GLY A 488 20.37 23.41 -14.00
C GLY A 488 19.74 23.36 -12.60
N LEU A 489 19.05 22.27 -12.26
CA LEU A 489 18.45 22.06 -10.94
C LEU A 489 19.50 22.09 -9.82
N GLU A 490 20.63 21.41 -10.03
CA GLU A 490 21.74 21.37 -9.07
C GLU A 490 22.30 22.78 -8.80
N TRP A 491 22.60 23.54 -9.85
CA TRP A 491 23.07 24.93 -9.70
C TRP A 491 22.04 25.83 -9.01
N SER A 492 20.76 25.70 -9.36
CA SER A 492 19.68 26.46 -8.75
C SER A 492 19.52 26.17 -7.25
N LEU A 493 19.67 24.92 -6.83
CA LEU A 493 19.63 24.56 -5.42
C LEU A 493 20.89 25.01 -4.68
N GLN A 494 22.08 24.68 -5.19
CA GLN A 494 23.36 25.02 -4.54
C GLN A 494 23.51 26.53 -4.32
N SER A 495 23.11 27.35 -5.29
CA SER A 495 23.15 28.82 -5.14
C SER A 495 22.20 29.35 -4.07
N ARG A 496 21.00 28.77 -3.93
CA ARG A 496 20.05 29.12 -2.85
C ARG A 496 20.55 28.68 -1.48
N PHE A 497 21.07 27.46 -1.38
CA PHE A 497 21.67 26.97 -0.14
C PHE A 497 22.84 27.86 0.30
N SER A 498 23.77 28.20 -0.61
CA SER A 498 24.87 29.15 -0.31
C SER A 498 24.38 30.48 0.25
N LEU A 499 23.27 30.99 -0.32
CA LEU A 499 22.79 32.32 -0.02
C LEU A 499 21.95 32.38 1.25
N TYR A 500 21.09 31.37 1.49
CA TYR A 500 20.05 31.43 2.52
C TYR A 500 20.28 30.50 3.71
N VAL A 501 21.12 29.47 3.58
CA VAL A 501 21.52 28.62 4.71
C VAL A 501 22.79 29.19 5.31
N LYS A 502 22.77 29.51 6.60
CA LYS A 502 23.85 30.19 7.32
C LYS A 502 24.15 29.50 8.65
N GLY A 503 25.38 29.68 9.12
CA GLY A 503 25.86 29.11 10.38
C GLY A 503 26.08 27.60 10.30
N ASP A 504 26.26 27.00 11.47
CA ASP A 504 26.66 25.58 11.63
C ASP A 504 25.49 24.69 12.09
N ALA A 505 24.25 25.19 12.00
CA ALA A 505 23.06 24.43 12.40
C ALA A 505 22.88 23.18 11.52
N PRO A 506 22.36 22.06 12.06
CA PRO A 506 21.95 20.92 11.25
C PRO A 506 20.93 21.32 10.19
N ILE A 507 21.02 20.70 9.02
CA ILE A 507 20.17 21.00 7.87
C ILE A 507 19.14 19.89 7.69
N VAL A 508 17.87 20.27 7.65
CA VAL A 508 16.76 19.37 7.27
C VAL A 508 16.29 19.79 5.89
N PHE A 509 16.38 18.90 4.89
CA PHE A 509 15.95 19.20 3.52
C PHE A 509 14.72 18.38 3.12
N THR A 510 13.68 19.05 2.63
CA THR A 510 12.37 18.45 2.30
C THR A 510 11.67 19.12 1.11
N GLY A 511 10.50 18.59 0.72
CA GLY A 511 9.72 18.96 -0.45
C GLY A 511 10.00 18.07 -1.66
N GLY A 512 9.13 18.08 -2.67
CA GLY A 512 9.19 17.11 -3.78
C GLY A 512 10.51 17.10 -4.56
N ILE A 513 11.25 18.22 -4.57
CA ILE A 513 12.57 18.32 -5.19
C ILE A 513 13.62 17.51 -4.41
N ALA A 514 13.48 17.39 -3.08
CA ALA A 514 14.37 16.63 -2.22
C ALA A 514 14.31 15.10 -2.46
N LEU A 515 13.46 14.61 -3.37
CA LEU A 515 13.56 13.25 -3.93
C LEU A 515 14.71 13.09 -4.95
N ASN A 516 15.34 14.19 -5.38
CA ASN A 516 16.46 14.17 -6.30
C ASN A 516 17.76 13.81 -5.58
N SER A 517 18.08 12.52 -5.56
CA SER A 517 19.23 11.99 -4.82
C SER A 517 20.59 12.47 -5.30
N VAL A 518 20.68 12.90 -6.57
CA VAL A 518 21.90 13.49 -7.13
C VAL A 518 22.12 14.90 -6.59
N ALA A 519 21.06 15.71 -6.55
CA ALA A 519 21.12 17.06 -5.98
C ALA A 519 21.41 17.01 -4.47
N ASN A 520 20.77 16.11 -3.73
CA ASN A 520 21.00 15.95 -2.29
C ASN A 520 22.48 15.69 -1.96
N HIS A 521 23.12 14.77 -2.70
CA HIS A 521 24.56 14.49 -2.53
C HIS A 521 25.43 15.73 -2.74
N LYS A 522 25.16 16.49 -3.81
CA LYS A 522 25.92 17.71 -4.13
C LYS A 522 25.72 18.82 -3.10
N ILE A 523 24.52 18.92 -2.52
CA ILE A 523 24.23 19.86 -1.43
C ILE A 523 24.96 19.42 -0.16
N ARG A 524 24.90 18.14 0.25
CA ARG A 524 25.64 17.66 1.44
C ARG A 524 27.14 17.93 1.31
N LYS A 525 27.74 17.69 0.14
CA LYS A 525 29.16 17.98 -0.12
C LYS A 525 29.53 19.47 -0.02
N GLN A 526 28.57 20.37 -0.20
CA GLN A 526 28.78 21.80 -0.03
C GLN A 526 28.90 22.21 1.44
N PHE A 527 28.36 21.40 2.35
CA PHE A 527 28.28 21.67 3.79
C PHE A 527 28.82 20.49 4.62
N PRO A 528 30.13 20.15 4.49
CA PRO A 528 30.70 18.92 5.06
C PRO A 528 30.74 18.90 6.59
N ALA A 529 30.62 20.06 7.26
CA ALA A 529 30.66 20.17 8.72
C ALA A 529 29.26 20.12 9.38
N GLN A 530 28.19 20.11 8.60
CA GLN A 530 26.82 20.14 9.11
C GLN A 530 26.18 18.75 9.01
N ASP A 531 25.40 18.40 10.02
CA ASP A 531 24.55 17.22 9.96
C ASP A 531 23.38 17.45 9.01
N PHE A 532 22.96 16.39 8.31
CA PHE A 532 21.84 16.41 7.37
C PHE A 532 20.78 15.39 7.75
N TYR A 533 19.52 15.79 7.60
CA TYR A 533 18.38 14.88 7.63
C TYR A 533 17.51 15.06 6.38
N PHE A 534 17.20 13.94 5.73
CA PHE A 534 16.26 13.87 4.61
C PHE A 534 15.08 13.02 5.03
N PHE A 535 13.89 13.58 4.99
CA PHE A 535 12.67 12.88 5.39
C PHE A 535 12.27 11.83 4.33
N PRO A 536 11.99 10.56 4.68
CA PRO A 536 11.71 9.49 3.71
C PRO A 536 10.52 9.78 2.77
N ALA A 537 9.48 10.45 3.26
CA ALA A 537 8.30 10.85 2.49
C ALA A 537 8.36 12.32 2.03
N GLN A 538 9.43 12.73 1.34
CA GLN A 538 9.63 14.12 0.85
C GLN A 538 8.51 14.68 -0.04
N HIS A 539 7.71 13.81 -0.67
CA HIS A 539 6.62 14.23 -1.55
C HIS A 539 5.35 14.51 -0.75
N ASP A 540 4.27 14.87 -1.43
CA ASP A 540 3.05 15.37 -0.77
C ASP A 540 2.34 14.33 0.10
N ALA A 541 2.74 13.06 0.14
CA ALA A 541 2.25 12.17 1.20
C ALA A 541 2.76 12.60 2.59
N GLY A 542 3.99 13.11 2.66
CA GLY A 542 4.64 13.55 3.89
C GLY A 542 3.85 14.58 4.70
N VAL A 543 3.11 15.44 4.01
CA VAL A 543 2.43 16.58 4.64
C VAL A 543 1.24 16.17 5.51
N SER A 544 0.76 14.92 5.45
CA SER A 544 -0.24 14.40 6.40
C SER A 544 0.34 14.37 7.82
N ILE A 545 1.57 13.85 7.97
CA ILE A 545 2.35 13.93 9.21
C ILE A 545 2.61 15.39 9.60
N GLY A 546 3.00 16.20 8.61
CA GLY A 546 3.23 17.62 8.81
C GLY A 546 2.02 18.37 9.37
N ALA A 547 0.82 18.04 8.90
CA ALA A 547 -0.43 18.60 9.38
C ALA A 547 -0.73 18.16 10.82
N ALA A 548 -0.58 16.87 11.15
CA ALA A 548 -0.80 16.38 12.52
C ALA A 548 0.16 17.05 13.52
N VAL A 549 1.46 17.13 13.18
CA VAL A 549 2.48 17.71 14.05
C VAL A 549 2.31 19.23 14.17
N SER A 550 1.92 19.92 13.10
CA SER A 550 1.62 21.36 13.18
C SER A 550 0.37 21.61 14.02
N ALA A 551 -0.66 20.80 13.90
CA ALA A 551 -1.85 20.87 14.75
C ALA A 551 -1.51 20.66 16.23
N HIS A 552 -0.67 19.68 16.55
CA HIS A 552 -0.15 19.50 17.90
C HIS A 552 0.55 20.78 18.40
N PHE A 553 1.42 21.39 17.59
CA PHE A 553 2.08 22.65 17.93
C PHE A 553 1.07 23.78 18.14
N HIS A 554 0.03 23.89 17.31
CA HIS A 554 -1.02 24.89 17.44
C HIS A 554 -1.78 24.76 18.77
N ILE A 555 -2.04 23.52 19.21
CA ILE A 555 -2.80 23.22 20.43
C ILE A 555 -1.93 23.42 21.69
N THR A 556 -0.67 22.99 21.64
CA THR A 556 0.18 22.86 22.85
C THR A 556 1.30 23.91 22.95
N GLY A 557 1.66 24.56 21.84
CA GLY A 557 2.84 25.42 21.73
C GLY A 557 4.18 24.68 21.68
N LYS A 558 4.18 23.34 21.67
CA LYS A 558 5.39 22.50 21.69
C LYS A 558 5.76 22.00 20.30
N ILE A 559 7.03 22.17 19.92
CA ILE A 559 7.62 21.58 18.71
C ILE A 559 8.05 20.14 19.00
N ILE A 560 7.70 19.22 18.10
CA ILE A 560 8.13 17.80 18.16
C ILE A 560 9.14 17.56 17.05
N ASN A 561 10.25 16.90 17.38
CA ASN A 561 11.31 16.52 16.46
C ASN A 561 11.61 15.01 16.45
N ASP A 562 10.86 14.22 17.21
CA ASP A 562 11.03 12.77 17.39
C ASP A 562 9.69 12.01 17.32
N ALA A 563 8.75 12.46 16.49
CA ALA A 563 7.40 11.90 16.40
C ALA A 563 7.36 10.42 15.96
N PHE A 564 8.41 9.91 15.33
CA PHE A 564 8.57 8.50 14.98
C PHE A 564 10.05 8.13 14.89
N ASP A 565 10.34 6.84 15.02
CA ASP A 565 11.72 6.33 15.04
C ASP A 565 12.25 5.88 13.68
N ASN A 566 11.35 5.52 12.76
CA ASN A 566 11.68 5.08 11.40
C ASN A 566 10.46 5.26 10.48
N ASP A 567 10.64 4.95 9.20
CA ASP A 567 9.63 5.13 8.15
C ASP A 567 8.59 4.00 8.07
N HIS A 568 8.70 2.93 8.84
CA HIS A 568 7.79 1.78 8.80
C HIS A 568 6.48 2.06 9.54
N LEU A 569 5.74 3.07 9.10
CA LEU A 569 4.53 3.59 9.74
C LEU A 569 3.25 2.89 9.28
N GLY A 570 3.32 1.98 8.31
CA GLY A 570 2.16 1.20 7.90
C GLY A 570 1.72 0.16 8.93
N TYR A 571 0.60 -0.51 8.67
CA TYR A 571 0.06 -1.57 9.51
C TYR A 571 1.01 -2.76 9.60
N LEU A 572 1.15 -3.29 10.81
CA LEU A 572 1.92 -4.50 11.09
C LEU A 572 1.03 -5.72 10.96
N TYR A 573 1.17 -6.47 9.87
CA TYR A 573 0.37 -7.66 9.62
C TYR A 573 0.80 -8.85 10.48
N GLY A 574 -0.18 -9.52 11.09
CA GLY A 574 0.04 -10.65 11.98
C GLY A 574 -0.15 -12.00 11.31
N ARG A 575 0.06 -13.08 12.09
CA ARG A 575 -0.15 -14.47 11.64
C ARG A 575 -1.58 -14.72 11.14
N GLY A 576 -2.57 -14.03 11.72
CA GLY A 576 -3.97 -14.13 11.30
C GLY A 576 -4.20 -13.64 9.87
N ASP A 577 -3.61 -12.49 9.50
CA ASP A 577 -3.66 -11.93 8.15
C ASP A 577 -3.02 -12.85 7.13
N VAL A 578 -1.81 -13.33 7.45
CA VAL A 578 -1.06 -14.25 6.60
C VAL A 578 -1.85 -15.54 6.37
N SER A 579 -2.41 -16.13 7.44
CA SER A 579 -3.19 -17.37 7.32
C SER A 579 -4.41 -17.20 6.41
N ARG A 580 -5.10 -16.05 6.47
CA ARG A 580 -6.23 -15.75 5.56
C ARG A 580 -5.77 -15.66 4.11
N ALA A 581 -4.68 -14.94 3.86
CA ALA A 581 -4.13 -14.80 2.52
C ALA A 581 -3.66 -16.15 1.94
N LEU A 582 -2.96 -16.95 2.74
CA LEU A 582 -2.53 -18.30 2.37
C LEU A 582 -3.73 -19.21 2.05
N ASN A 583 -4.78 -19.20 2.87
CA ASN A 583 -5.97 -20.01 2.63
C ASN A 583 -6.68 -19.62 1.33
N ARG A 584 -6.81 -18.31 1.07
CA ARG A 584 -7.42 -17.78 -0.16
C ARG A 584 -6.73 -18.28 -1.43
N TYR A 585 -5.40 -18.45 -1.39
CA TYR A 585 -4.59 -18.85 -2.54
C TYR A 585 -4.05 -20.28 -2.42
N SER A 586 -4.56 -21.09 -1.48
CA SER A 586 -4.02 -22.41 -1.12
C SER A 586 -3.99 -23.42 -2.27
N ASN A 587 -4.84 -23.26 -3.29
CA ASN A 587 -4.83 -24.06 -4.50
C ASN A 587 -3.71 -23.67 -5.49
N LEU A 588 -3.17 -22.45 -5.40
CA LEU A 588 -2.18 -21.90 -6.34
C LEU A 588 -0.75 -21.90 -5.79
N ILE A 589 -0.60 -21.73 -4.47
CA ILE A 589 0.71 -21.63 -3.83
C ILE A 589 0.99 -22.81 -2.91
N LYS A 590 2.28 -23.09 -2.72
CA LYS A 590 2.80 -23.89 -1.61
C LYS A 590 3.63 -22.97 -0.73
N TYR A 591 3.68 -23.27 0.56
CA TYR A 591 4.50 -22.50 1.50
C TYR A 591 5.18 -23.44 2.50
N ARG A 592 6.34 -23.02 3.00
CA ARG A 592 7.09 -23.75 4.03
C ARG A 592 7.92 -22.79 4.89
N PRO A 593 8.31 -23.18 6.10
CA PRO A 593 9.29 -22.42 6.88
C PRO A 593 10.61 -22.22 6.11
N ILE A 594 11.26 -21.08 6.32
CA ILE A 594 12.57 -20.76 5.76
C ILE A 594 13.44 -20.02 6.79
N HIS A 595 14.74 -20.28 6.76
CA HIS A 595 15.72 -19.58 7.60
C HIS A 595 16.54 -18.56 6.80
N THR A 596 17.07 -17.54 7.48
CA THR A 596 17.86 -16.46 6.87
C THR A 596 19.01 -16.96 5.99
N ASP A 597 19.76 -17.97 6.42
CA ASP A 597 20.87 -18.53 5.64
C ASP A 597 20.40 -19.18 4.32
N GLU A 598 19.19 -19.75 4.32
CA GLU A 598 18.61 -20.32 3.11
C GLU A 598 18.15 -19.23 2.15
N ILE A 599 17.54 -18.14 2.65
CA ILE A 599 17.21 -16.96 1.85
C ILE A 599 18.49 -16.41 1.19
N ALA A 600 19.56 -16.25 1.97
CA ALA A 600 20.87 -15.81 1.48
C ALA A 600 21.41 -16.71 0.36
N ARG A 601 21.39 -18.05 0.54
CA ARG A 601 21.83 -19.00 -0.50
C ARG A 601 20.96 -18.93 -1.76
N LYS A 602 19.64 -18.79 -1.61
CA LYS A 602 18.72 -18.64 -2.75
C LYS A 602 19.03 -17.38 -3.55
N LEU A 603 19.15 -16.23 -2.87
CA LEU A 603 19.53 -14.97 -3.50
C LEU A 603 20.89 -15.10 -4.20
N ALA A 604 21.90 -15.68 -3.55
CA ALA A 604 23.23 -15.87 -4.13
C ALA A 604 23.23 -16.85 -5.32
N GLY A 605 22.26 -17.77 -5.36
CA GLY A 605 21.98 -18.66 -6.49
C GLY A 605 21.26 -17.99 -7.67
N GLY A 606 20.91 -16.71 -7.55
CA GLY A 606 20.25 -15.92 -8.59
C GLY A 606 18.74 -15.83 -8.47
N ASP A 607 18.13 -16.33 -7.38
CA ASP A 607 16.70 -16.12 -7.14
C ASP A 607 16.38 -14.64 -6.92
N VAL A 608 15.22 -14.22 -7.45
CA VAL A 608 14.64 -12.92 -7.17
C VAL A 608 13.43 -13.12 -6.28
N LEU A 609 13.51 -12.62 -5.05
CA LEU A 609 12.50 -12.88 -4.03
C LEU A 609 11.74 -11.61 -3.69
N GLY A 610 10.40 -11.70 -3.65
CA GLY A 610 9.61 -10.72 -2.93
C GLY A 610 9.85 -10.87 -1.43
N PHE A 611 9.95 -9.76 -0.70
CA PHE A 611 10.21 -9.72 0.72
C PHE A 611 9.15 -8.87 1.41
N PHE A 612 8.33 -9.54 2.22
CA PHE A 612 7.24 -8.95 2.99
C PHE A 612 7.53 -9.15 4.48
N SER A 613 7.89 -8.06 5.16
CA SER A 613 8.18 -8.09 6.61
C SER A 613 6.91 -8.27 7.43
N LEU A 614 6.99 -9.11 8.45
CA LEU A 614 5.99 -9.25 9.53
C LEU A 614 6.49 -8.65 10.87
N GLU A 615 7.68 -8.07 10.89
CA GLU A 615 8.27 -7.39 12.07
C GLU A 615 8.15 -5.86 11.97
N LYS A 616 7.94 -5.34 10.75
CA LYS A 616 7.83 -3.91 10.45
C LYS A 616 6.60 -3.68 9.56
N GLY A 617 5.92 -2.56 9.81
CA GLY A 617 4.90 -2.00 8.91
C GLY A 617 5.49 -1.66 7.54
N SER A 618 4.64 -1.29 6.58
CA SER A 618 5.13 -0.76 5.30
C SER A 618 5.81 0.61 5.47
N GLU A 619 6.76 0.86 4.58
CA GLU A 619 7.49 2.12 4.48
C GLU A 619 6.56 3.26 4.06
N PHE A 620 6.59 4.39 4.77
CA PHE A 620 5.88 5.61 4.40
C PHE A 620 6.76 6.45 3.48
N GLY A 621 6.41 6.46 2.19
CA GLY A 621 7.18 7.16 1.16
C GLY A 621 7.23 6.37 -0.15
N PRO A 622 8.03 6.82 -1.13
CA PRO A 622 8.05 6.23 -2.46
C PRO A 622 9.14 5.16 -2.65
N ARG A 623 9.92 4.88 -1.60
CA ARG A 623 11.02 3.90 -1.59
C ARG A 623 10.60 2.68 -0.77
N ALA A 624 10.97 1.50 -1.23
CA ALA A 624 10.98 0.34 -0.36
C ALA A 624 12.34 0.24 0.31
N LEU A 625 12.33 0.06 1.61
CA LEU A 625 13.46 0.12 2.53
C LEU A 625 13.53 -1.15 3.38
N GLY A 626 13.05 -2.27 2.84
CA GLY A 626 13.22 -3.60 3.43
C GLY A 626 11.96 -4.22 4.03
N ALA A 627 10.82 -3.53 4.07
CA ALA A 627 9.56 -4.11 4.55
C ALA A 627 8.65 -4.58 3.41
N ARG A 628 8.64 -3.88 2.27
CA ARG A 628 7.91 -4.26 1.04
C ARG A 628 8.84 -4.19 -0.16
N SER A 629 9.81 -5.09 -0.19
CA SER A 629 10.94 -5.06 -1.12
C SER A 629 10.99 -6.26 -2.07
N ILE A 630 11.67 -6.11 -3.19
CA ILE A 630 12.17 -7.23 -4.01
C ILE A 630 13.68 -7.23 -3.84
N LEU A 631 14.19 -8.36 -3.37
CA LEU A 631 15.60 -8.58 -3.07
C LEU A 631 16.23 -9.51 -4.10
N ALA A 632 17.47 -9.21 -4.50
CA ALA A 632 18.23 -10.03 -5.44
C ALA A 632 19.74 -9.87 -5.27
N ASP A 633 20.50 -10.73 -5.95
CA ASP A 633 21.96 -10.65 -6.05
C ASP A 633 22.41 -9.40 -6.84
N PRO A 634 23.29 -8.54 -6.28
CA PRO A 634 23.75 -7.32 -6.96
C PRO A 634 24.89 -7.55 -7.98
N ARG A 635 25.45 -8.76 -8.09
CA ARG A 635 26.74 -8.97 -8.75
C ARG A 635 26.68 -8.95 -10.28
N HIS A 636 25.52 -9.26 -10.85
CA HIS A 636 25.41 -9.55 -12.28
C HIS A 636 24.37 -8.69 -13.00
N LEU A 637 24.76 -8.04 -14.10
CA LEU A 637 23.85 -7.32 -15.00
C LEU A 637 22.69 -8.19 -15.52
N LYS A 638 22.86 -9.52 -15.58
CA LYS A 638 21.76 -10.44 -15.93
C LYS A 638 20.60 -10.36 -14.93
N THR A 639 20.89 -10.18 -13.64
CA THR A 639 19.88 -9.98 -12.60
C THR A 639 19.14 -8.67 -12.82
N TRP A 640 19.89 -7.58 -13.07
CA TRP A 640 19.31 -6.28 -13.39
C TRP A 640 18.39 -6.36 -14.64
N ALA A 641 18.84 -7.04 -15.70
CA ALA A 641 18.08 -7.19 -16.94
C ALA A 641 16.82 -8.06 -16.73
N PHE A 642 16.94 -9.13 -15.94
CA PHE A 642 15.83 -10.00 -15.59
C PHE A 642 14.75 -9.25 -14.82
N ILE A 643 15.12 -8.51 -13.76
CA ILE A 643 14.16 -7.78 -12.94
C ILE A 643 13.47 -6.70 -13.76
N ASN A 644 14.21 -5.88 -14.53
CA ASN A 644 13.60 -4.83 -15.35
C ASN A 644 12.61 -5.40 -16.38
N ARG A 645 12.94 -6.55 -16.99
CA ARG A 645 12.17 -7.16 -18.07
C ARG A 645 10.97 -7.98 -17.57
N TRP A 646 11.19 -8.88 -16.61
CA TRP A 646 10.26 -9.96 -16.26
C TRP A 646 9.55 -9.76 -14.92
N VAL A 647 10.02 -8.82 -14.10
CA VAL A 647 9.40 -8.49 -12.82
C VAL A 647 8.79 -7.09 -12.86
N LYS A 648 9.52 -6.11 -13.40
CA LYS A 648 9.11 -4.71 -13.39
C LYS A 648 8.42 -4.23 -14.66
N PHE A 649 8.65 -4.88 -15.79
CA PHE A 649 8.13 -4.49 -17.11
C PHE A 649 8.47 -3.02 -17.45
N ARG A 650 9.75 -2.61 -17.28
CA ARG A 650 10.20 -1.22 -17.43
C ARG A 650 11.50 -1.08 -18.23
N GLU A 651 11.88 0.18 -18.51
CA GLU A 651 13.02 0.60 -19.34
C GLU A 651 14.38 0.02 -18.89
N ASP A 652 15.29 -0.16 -19.84
CA ASP A 652 16.65 -0.73 -19.70
C ASP A 652 17.73 0.29 -19.31
N PHE A 653 17.35 1.47 -18.82
CA PHE A 653 18.29 2.42 -18.22
C PHE A 653 18.02 2.65 -16.73
N ARG A 654 16.96 2.05 -16.17
CA ARG A 654 16.50 2.30 -14.80
C ARG A 654 17.41 1.57 -13.80
N PRO A 655 18.12 2.30 -12.93
CA PRO A 655 18.98 1.66 -11.94
C PRO A 655 18.18 1.00 -10.82
N PHE A 656 18.84 0.09 -10.11
CA PHE A 656 18.41 -0.43 -8.82
C PHE A 656 19.32 0.09 -7.71
N ALA A 657 18.86 -0.02 -6.47
CA ALA A 657 19.57 0.50 -5.32
C ALA A 657 20.25 -0.63 -4.54
N PRO A 658 21.49 -0.45 -4.05
CA PRO A 658 22.07 -1.36 -3.09
C PRO A 658 21.52 -1.11 -1.68
N MET A 659 21.30 -2.19 -0.95
CA MET A 659 21.08 -2.22 0.49
C MET A 659 22.29 -2.88 1.14
N ILE A 660 22.91 -2.22 2.12
CA ILE A 660 24.19 -2.64 2.72
C ILE A 660 24.13 -2.57 4.25
N ALA A 661 24.80 -3.51 4.92
CA ALA A 661 25.03 -3.43 6.37
C ALA A 661 25.89 -2.20 6.69
N LYS A 662 25.40 -1.31 7.55
CA LYS A 662 25.94 0.04 7.76
C LYS A 662 27.44 0.05 8.06
N GLU A 663 27.94 -0.89 8.85
CA GLU A 663 29.35 -0.99 9.23
C GLU A 663 30.30 -1.29 8.06
N HIS A 664 29.78 -1.71 6.90
CA HIS A 664 30.57 -2.05 5.71
C HIS A 664 30.56 -0.96 4.61
N VAL A 665 29.87 0.18 4.80
CA VAL A 665 29.75 1.23 3.76
C VAL A 665 31.11 1.68 3.24
N GLY A 666 32.02 2.08 4.13
CA GLY A 666 33.33 2.61 3.75
C GLY A 666 34.22 1.62 2.99
N GLN A 667 33.93 0.32 3.06
CA GLN A 667 34.66 -0.71 2.31
C GLN A 667 34.32 -0.69 0.82
N TYR A 668 33.08 -0.42 0.45
CA TYR A 668 32.59 -0.57 -0.94
C TYR A 668 32.27 0.76 -1.63
N PHE A 669 32.02 1.81 -0.84
CA PHE A 669 31.72 3.15 -1.33
C PHE A 669 32.83 4.14 -0.95
N GLU A 670 33.01 5.18 -1.77
CA GLU A 670 34.04 6.21 -1.55
C GLU A 670 33.66 7.13 -0.38
N GLU A 671 32.37 7.43 -0.25
CA GLU A 671 31.82 8.22 0.86
C GLU A 671 31.47 7.35 2.08
N GLU A 672 31.71 7.91 3.26
CA GLU A 672 31.29 7.35 4.56
C GLU A 672 30.04 8.07 5.07
N GLY A 673 29.18 7.37 5.80
CA GLY A 673 27.99 7.95 6.39
C GLY A 673 26.83 6.96 6.55
N ASP A 674 25.69 7.50 6.98
CA ASP A 674 24.43 6.79 7.11
C ASP A 674 23.44 7.29 6.05
N TYR A 675 22.90 6.37 5.25
CA TYR A 675 22.03 6.65 4.10
C TYR A 675 20.77 5.77 4.15
N PRO A 676 19.92 5.88 5.20
CA PRO A 676 18.88 4.88 5.46
C PRO A 676 17.74 4.88 4.44
N TYR A 677 17.54 5.98 3.69
CA TYR A 677 16.29 6.21 2.95
C TYR A 677 16.41 6.17 1.41
N MET A 678 17.57 5.80 0.85
CA MET A 678 17.82 5.90 -0.60
C MET A 678 17.52 7.30 -1.17
N LEU A 679 17.86 8.35 -0.42
CA LEU A 679 17.69 9.75 -0.84
C LEU A 679 19.00 10.40 -1.27
N GLU A 680 20.10 9.66 -1.32
CA GLU A 680 21.41 10.16 -1.73
C GLU A 680 22.09 9.15 -2.66
N VAL A 681 22.91 9.65 -3.58
CA VAL A 681 23.80 8.82 -4.41
C VAL A 681 25.23 8.96 -3.92
N ILE A 682 25.96 7.86 -3.83
CA ILE A 682 27.38 7.83 -3.48
C ILE A 682 28.15 6.97 -4.48
N HIS A 683 29.47 7.09 -4.52
CA HIS A 683 30.30 6.46 -5.55
C HIS A 683 30.69 5.05 -5.11
N VAL A 684 30.43 4.07 -5.98
CA VAL A 684 30.96 2.73 -5.82
C VAL A 684 32.46 2.79 -6.10
N ARG A 685 33.30 2.31 -5.18
CA ARG A 685 34.75 2.29 -5.37
C ARG A 685 35.09 1.52 -6.63
N HIS A 686 36.04 2.03 -7.41
CA HIS A 686 36.40 1.50 -8.72
C HIS A 686 36.61 -0.02 -8.74
N ALA A 687 37.24 -0.59 -7.71
CA ALA A 687 37.52 -2.04 -7.60
C ALA A 687 36.27 -2.94 -7.57
N TYR A 688 35.11 -2.41 -7.20
CA TYR A 688 33.87 -3.18 -7.05
C TYR A 688 32.82 -2.89 -8.12
N ARG A 689 33.03 -1.92 -9.01
CA ARG A 689 32.03 -1.52 -10.02
C ARG A 689 31.60 -2.68 -10.91
N ASP A 690 32.56 -3.48 -11.38
CA ASP A 690 32.27 -4.67 -12.20
C ASP A 690 31.62 -5.80 -11.38
N GLN A 691 32.05 -5.97 -10.12
CA GLN A 691 31.58 -7.00 -9.21
C GLN A 691 30.18 -6.71 -8.66
N LEU A 692 29.73 -5.44 -8.66
CA LEU A 692 28.42 -4.97 -8.20
C LEU A 692 27.64 -4.30 -9.34
N SER A 693 27.78 -4.86 -10.54
CA SER A 693 27.28 -4.25 -11.77
C SER A 693 25.75 -4.05 -11.82
N ALA A 694 24.95 -4.83 -11.09
CA ALA A 694 23.49 -4.70 -11.11
C ALA A 694 22.95 -3.47 -10.36
N ILE A 695 23.78 -2.87 -9.49
CA ILE A 695 23.43 -1.71 -8.65
C ILE A 695 24.29 -0.48 -8.95
N THR A 696 25.33 -0.62 -9.78
CA THR A 696 26.23 0.46 -10.15
C THR A 696 25.68 1.18 -11.39
N HIS A 697 25.48 2.49 -11.28
CA HIS A 697 25.05 3.36 -12.37
C HIS A 697 26.18 3.54 -13.40
N VAL A 698 25.85 4.05 -14.59
CA VAL A 698 26.82 4.24 -15.69
C VAL A 698 27.92 5.24 -15.35
N ASP A 699 27.66 6.16 -14.42
CA ASP A 699 28.63 7.14 -13.91
C ASP A 699 29.41 6.63 -12.68
N GLY A 700 29.23 5.36 -12.31
CA GLY A 700 29.89 4.74 -11.16
C GLY A 700 29.25 5.05 -9.81
N THR A 701 28.11 5.73 -9.78
CA THR A 701 27.35 6.00 -8.54
C THR A 701 26.35 4.90 -8.22
N ALA A 702 25.82 4.89 -7.00
CA ALA A 702 24.67 4.07 -6.62
C ALA A 702 23.84 4.80 -5.55
N ARG A 703 22.53 4.54 -5.52
CA ARG A 703 21.62 5.14 -4.53
C ARG A 703 21.45 4.23 -3.32
N VAL A 704 22.25 4.44 -2.29
CA VAL A 704 22.45 3.48 -1.20
C VAL A 704 21.34 3.52 -0.16
N GLN A 705 21.00 2.34 0.37
CA GLN A 705 20.33 2.15 1.64
C GLN A 705 21.29 1.50 2.64
N THR A 706 21.55 2.17 3.76
CA THR A 706 22.21 1.55 4.92
C THR A 706 21.19 0.84 5.81
N VAL A 707 21.59 -0.29 6.39
CA VAL A 707 20.79 -1.03 7.37
C VAL A 707 21.61 -1.18 8.64
N ASP A 708 21.13 -0.57 9.71
CA ASP A 708 21.70 -0.70 11.05
C ASP A 708 21.03 -1.88 11.78
N LYS A 709 21.83 -2.66 12.52
CA LYS A 709 21.32 -3.76 13.35
C LYS A 709 20.33 -3.28 14.41
N SER A 710 20.50 -2.07 14.94
CA SER A 710 19.59 -1.55 15.98
C SER A 710 18.22 -1.18 15.43
N ASP A 711 18.12 -0.85 14.14
CA ASP A 711 16.85 -0.51 13.50
C ASP A 711 16.16 -1.75 12.90
N ASN A 712 16.90 -2.58 12.14
CA ASN A 712 16.34 -3.75 11.47
C ASN A 712 17.27 -4.97 11.56
N ALA A 713 17.20 -5.66 12.70
CA ALA A 713 18.08 -6.79 13.02
C ALA A 713 17.89 -8.01 12.10
N SER A 714 16.68 -8.27 11.59
CA SER A 714 16.40 -9.40 10.70
C SER A 714 17.00 -9.17 9.31
N LEU A 715 16.83 -7.96 8.76
CA LEU A 715 17.41 -7.58 7.49
C LEU A 715 18.94 -7.44 7.55
N HIS A 716 19.47 -6.88 8.65
CA HIS A 716 20.91 -6.85 8.92
C HIS A 716 21.51 -8.27 8.92
N ARG A 717 20.86 -9.21 9.62
CA ARG A 717 21.27 -10.62 9.62
C ARG A 717 21.23 -11.24 8.23
N LEU A 718 20.25 -10.90 7.40
CA LEU A 718 20.20 -11.37 6.02
C LEU A 718 21.38 -10.86 5.20
N LEU A 719 21.77 -9.59 5.34
CA LEU A 719 22.94 -9.02 4.66
C LEU A 719 24.24 -9.71 5.09
N ILE A 720 24.42 -9.96 6.39
CA ILE A 720 25.58 -10.71 6.91
C ILE A 720 25.56 -12.17 6.43
N SER A 721 24.41 -12.81 6.41
CA SER A 721 24.28 -14.19 5.91
C SER A 721 24.57 -14.27 4.41
N PHE A 722 24.16 -13.25 3.64
CA PHE A 722 24.48 -13.11 2.23
C PHE A 722 25.99 -12.90 2.00
N MET A 723 26.65 -12.08 2.83
CA MET A 723 28.11 -11.92 2.81
C MET A 723 28.84 -13.27 2.97
N ASN A 724 28.36 -14.15 3.84
CA ASN A 724 28.99 -15.46 4.06
C ASN A 724 28.92 -16.39 2.83
N VAL A 725 27.98 -16.17 1.90
CA VAL A 725 27.79 -17.04 0.72
C VAL A 725 28.14 -16.35 -0.60
N ALA A 726 28.19 -15.02 -0.62
CA ALA A 726 28.40 -14.20 -1.81
C ALA A 726 29.54 -13.18 -1.69
N GLU A 727 30.22 -13.12 -0.54
CA GLU A 727 31.34 -12.23 -0.17
C GLU A 727 30.98 -10.74 0.03
N PHE A 728 29.76 -10.32 -0.34
CA PHE A 728 29.29 -8.95 -0.18
C PHE A 728 28.17 -8.86 0.85
N PRO A 729 28.21 -7.93 1.82
CA PRO A 729 27.08 -7.64 2.71
C PRO A 729 26.07 -6.70 2.03
N ILE A 730 25.82 -6.91 0.73
CA ILE A 730 25.05 -6.02 -0.15
C ILE A 730 24.01 -6.84 -0.89
N LEU A 731 22.75 -6.38 -0.87
CA LEU A 731 21.68 -6.89 -1.72
C LEU A 731 21.19 -5.81 -2.67
N LEU A 732 20.73 -6.21 -3.85
CA LEU A 732 19.91 -5.35 -4.69
C LEU A 732 18.54 -5.22 -4.03
N ASN A 733 18.09 -3.99 -3.79
CA ASN A 733 16.75 -3.67 -3.32
C ASN A 733 15.99 -2.82 -4.35
N THR A 734 14.74 -3.21 -4.61
CA THR A 734 13.77 -2.39 -5.34
C THR A 734 12.37 -2.54 -4.73
N SER A 735 11.49 -1.58 -4.98
CA SER A 735 10.09 -1.61 -4.54
C SER A 735 9.37 -2.93 -4.84
N PHE A 736 8.47 -3.41 -3.99
CA PHE A 736 7.70 -4.61 -4.29
C PHE A 736 6.41 -4.28 -5.05
N ASN A 737 6.55 -4.15 -6.38
CA ASN A 737 5.48 -3.82 -7.33
C ASN A 737 5.90 -4.04 -8.79
N VAL A 738 4.96 -3.90 -9.72
CA VAL A 738 5.22 -3.75 -11.16
C VAL A 738 5.14 -2.28 -11.61
N ARG A 739 5.55 -1.98 -12.84
CA ARG A 739 5.35 -0.64 -13.44
C ARG A 739 3.86 -0.29 -13.44
N GLY A 740 3.56 0.98 -13.12
CA GLY A 740 2.20 1.50 -13.10
C GLY A 740 1.44 1.22 -11.81
N GLN A 741 1.90 0.27 -10.99
CA GLN A 741 1.26 -0.05 -9.71
C GLN A 741 2.00 0.54 -8.50
N PRO A 742 1.30 0.80 -7.39
CA PRO A 742 1.85 1.12 -6.07
C PRO A 742 2.60 -0.07 -5.45
N ILE A 743 3.47 0.19 -4.46
CA ILE A 743 4.08 -0.85 -3.62
C ILE A 743 2.96 -1.67 -2.96
N VAL A 744 3.13 -2.99 -2.85
CA VAL A 744 2.17 -3.85 -2.14
C VAL A 744 2.06 -3.47 -0.66
N GLU A 745 0.85 -3.51 -0.13
CA GLU A 745 0.52 -3.22 1.26
C GLU A 745 0.18 -4.51 2.02
N THR A 746 -0.74 -5.32 1.46
CA THR A 746 -1.31 -6.49 2.15
C THR A 746 -0.62 -7.81 1.77
N PRO A 747 -0.72 -8.86 2.61
CA PRO A 747 -0.26 -10.20 2.27
C PRO A 747 -0.86 -10.77 0.97
N CYS A 748 -2.13 -10.49 0.70
CA CYS A 748 -2.79 -10.90 -0.56
C CYS A 748 -2.10 -10.28 -1.77
N GLN A 749 -1.80 -8.98 -1.72
CA GLN A 749 -1.13 -8.28 -2.81
C GLN A 749 0.30 -8.81 -3.05
N ALA A 750 1.00 -9.23 -1.99
CA ALA A 750 2.31 -9.88 -2.13
C ALA A 750 2.22 -11.24 -2.82
N ILE A 751 1.18 -12.03 -2.54
CA ILE A 751 0.91 -13.30 -3.23
C ILE A 751 0.49 -13.04 -4.68
N GLU A 752 -0.33 -12.03 -4.94
CA GLU A 752 -0.71 -11.62 -6.29
C GLU A 752 0.51 -11.21 -7.12
N MET A 753 1.51 -10.56 -6.51
CA MET A 753 2.80 -10.30 -7.16
C MET A 753 3.56 -11.59 -7.52
N LEU A 754 3.57 -12.60 -6.64
CA LEU A 754 4.16 -13.91 -6.96
C LEU A 754 3.44 -14.57 -8.14
N LEU A 755 2.11 -14.51 -8.13
CA LEU A 755 1.27 -15.10 -9.16
C LEU A 755 1.44 -14.39 -10.50
N SER A 756 1.58 -13.06 -10.50
CA SER A 756 1.58 -12.20 -11.70
C SER A 756 2.95 -11.96 -12.34
N THR A 757 4.05 -12.37 -11.70
CA THR A 757 5.41 -12.02 -12.14
C THR A 757 6.38 -13.21 -12.11
N HIS A 758 7.61 -13.00 -12.58
CA HIS A 758 8.66 -14.01 -12.55
C HIS A 758 9.49 -14.02 -11.26
N LEU A 759 8.90 -13.66 -10.11
CA LEU A 759 9.55 -13.90 -8.83
C LEU A 759 9.76 -15.40 -8.61
N SER A 760 10.91 -15.77 -8.04
CA SER A 760 11.21 -17.17 -7.66
C SER A 760 10.35 -17.60 -6.46
N GLY A 761 9.99 -16.65 -5.60
CA GLY A 761 9.18 -16.86 -4.41
C GLY A 761 8.95 -15.55 -3.66
N VAL A 762 8.15 -15.63 -2.60
CA VAL A 762 7.93 -14.52 -1.65
C VAL A 762 8.28 -15.00 -0.26
N VAL A 763 9.23 -14.32 0.37
CA VAL A 763 9.50 -14.44 1.81
C VAL A 763 8.49 -13.58 2.55
N MET A 764 7.69 -14.19 3.41
CA MET A 764 6.69 -13.53 4.24
C MET A 764 6.92 -13.92 5.70
N GLY A 765 7.66 -13.06 6.42
CA GLY A 765 8.24 -13.42 7.71
C GLY A 765 9.11 -14.68 7.60
N ASP A 766 8.79 -15.72 8.37
CA ASP A 766 9.55 -16.98 8.41
C ASP A 766 9.10 -18.00 7.34
N TYR A 767 8.28 -17.60 6.37
CA TYR A 767 7.76 -18.51 5.35
C TYR A 767 8.27 -18.14 3.96
N LEU A 768 8.65 -19.14 3.19
CA LEU A 768 8.82 -19.03 1.75
C LEU A 768 7.56 -19.53 1.06
N LEU A 769 6.96 -18.67 0.25
CA LEU A 769 5.83 -18.97 -0.62
C LEU A 769 6.36 -19.17 -2.04
N GLU A 770 5.94 -20.25 -2.69
CA GLU A 770 6.29 -20.61 -4.06
C GLU A 770 5.04 -21.05 -4.82
N LEU A 771 5.08 -20.99 -6.15
CA LEU A 771 4.01 -21.54 -6.96
C LEU A 771 3.97 -23.08 -6.82
N LYS A 772 2.78 -23.65 -6.86
CA LYS A 772 2.62 -25.10 -7.06
C LYS A 772 3.01 -25.44 -8.50
N ASN A 773 3.69 -26.58 -8.69
CA ASN A 773 4.18 -27.01 -10.01
C ASN A 773 3.05 -27.13 -11.06
N SER A 774 1.81 -27.39 -10.62
CA SER A 774 0.63 -27.43 -11.49
C SER A 774 0.26 -26.09 -12.14
N VAL A 775 0.73 -24.96 -11.60
CA VAL A 775 0.41 -23.61 -12.11
C VAL A 775 1.19 -23.28 -13.39
N GLU A 776 2.29 -23.99 -13.67
CA GLU A 776 3.12 -23.73 -14.86
C GLU A 776 2.57 -24.38 -16.14
N THR A 777 1.59 -25.28 -16.03
CA THR A 777 0.97 -25.94 -17.20
C THR A 777 -0.29 -25.16 -17.61
N LEU A 778 -0.33 -24.70 -18.86
CA LEU A 778 -1.52 -24.07 -19.44
C LEU A 778 -2.62 -25.11 -19.66
N THR A 779 -3.82 -24.81 -19.19
CA THR A 779 -5.06 -25.55 -19.39
C THR A 779 -6.03 -24.72 -20.23
N GLY A 780 -7.05 -25.35 -20.80
CA GLY A 780 -8.10 -24.62 -21.53
C GLY A 780 -8.95 -23.69 -20.66
N GLU A 781 -8.95 -23.88 -19.35
CA GLU A 781 -9.72 -23.04 -18.41
C GLU A 781 -9.00 -21.74 -18.05
N ASP A 782 -7.74 -21.59 -18.44
CA ASP A 782 -6.94 -20.41 -18.11
C ASP A 782 -7.36 -19.15 -18.88
N VAL A 783 -7.34 -17.98 -18.24
CA VAL A 783 -7.53 -16.67 -18.90
C VAL A 783 -6.17 -16.04 -19.19
N LEU A 784 -5.96 -15.55 -20.41
CA LEU A 784 -4.71 -14.89 -20.80
C LEU A 784 -4.79 -13.39 -20.58
N ASN A 785 -3.69 -12.80 -20.12
CA ASN A 785 -3.48 -11.35 -20.13
C ASN A 785 -2.10 -11.04 -20.72
N LEU A 786 -2.01 -10.01 -21.56
CA LEU A 786 -0.76 -9.58 -22.16
C LEU A 786 -0.01 -8.62 -21.23
N SER A 787 1.33 -8.69 -21.26
CA SER A 787 2.16 -7.73 -20.50
C SER A 787 1.89 -6.31 -21.00
N PRO A 788 1.80 -5.31 -20.10
CA PRO A 788 1.65 -3.91 -20.51
C PRO A 788 2.68 -3.50 -21.55
N GLY A 789 2.23 -2.89 -22.65
CA GLY A 789 3.08 -2.48 -23.77
C GLY A 789 3.35 -3.56 -24.82
N THR A 790 2.76 -4.76 -24.69
CA THR A 790 2.79 -5.77 -25.77
C THR A 790 1.95 -5.30 -26.95
N LYS A 791 2.55 -5.28 -28.15
CA LYS A 791 1.86 -5.02 -29.42
C LYS A 791 1.89 -6.28 -30.26
N ILE A 792 0.75 -6.69 -30.79
CA ILE A 792 0.66 -7.69 -31.85
C ILE A 792 0.53 -6.96 -33.18
N ILE A 793 1.31 -7.38 -34.18
CA ILE A 793 1.42 -6.71 -35.47
C ILE A 793 1.15 -7.72 -36.58
N SER A 794 0.33 -7.29 -37.53
CA SER A 794 0.09 -7.97 -38.79
C SER A 794 0.69 -7.17 -39.93
N GLU A 795 1.69 -7.71 -40.60
CA GLU A 795 2.32 -7.06 -41.75
C GLU A 795 2.08 -7.88 -43.02
N ARG A 796 1.46 -7.27 -44.02
CA ARG A 796 1.21 -7.88 -45.32
C ARG A 796 2.34 -7.49 -46.27
N THR A 797 3.15 -8.47 -46.68
CA THR A 797 4.13 -8.32 -47.75
C THR A 797 3.51 -8.73 -49.09
N SER A 798 4.19 -8.46 -50.20
CA SER A 798 3.73 -8.81 -51.56
C SER A 798 3.50 -10.31 -51.76
N THR A 799 4.13 -11.17 -50.97
CA THR A 799 4.07 -12.64 -51.11
C THR A 799 3.63 -13.40 -49.85
N SER A 800 3.51 -12.74 -48.69
CA SER A 800 3.17 -13.41 -47.43
C SER A 800 2.58 -12.49 -46.36
N LEU A 801 1.84 -13.07 -45.42
CA LEU A 801 1.37 -12.40 -44.21
C LEU A 801 2.30 -12.76 -43.05
N LYS A 802 3.03 -11.79 -42.50
CA LYS A 802 3.91 -11.99 -41.35
C LYS A 802 3.21 -11.49 -40.08
N ARG A 803 3.05 -12.38 -39.09
CA ARG A 803 2.56 -12.00 -37.76
C ARG A 803 3.74 -11.86 -36.81
N LYS A 804 3.70 -10.79 -36.04
CA LYS A 804 4.78 -10.39 -35.14
C LYS A 804 4.18 -10.03 -33.79
N MET A 805 4.91 -10.34 -32.73
CA MET A 805 4.65 -9.81 -31.40
C MET A 805 5.84 -8.97 -30.98
N ILE A 806 5.57 -7.76 -30.54
CA ILE A 806 6.53 -6.87 -29.90
C ILE A 806 6.16 -6.85 -28.42
N VAL A 807 7.03 -7.37 -27.58
CA VAL A 807 6.93 -7.14 -26.13
C VAL A 807 7.56 -5.78 -25.87
N GLY A 808 6.79 -4.85 -25.29
CA GLY A 808 7.19 -3.44 -25.14
C GLY A 808 8.55 -3.23 -24.47
N HIS A 809 9.18 -2.11 -24.81
CA HIS A 809 10.42 -1.54 -24.24
C HIS A 809 11.78 -2.17 -24.61
N GLN A 810 11.84 -3.18 -25.49
CA GLN A 810 13.12 -3.64 -26.08
C GLN A 810 13.12 -3.78 -27.61
N GLY A 811 12.00 -3.48 -28.29
CA GLY A 811 11.90 -3.59 -29.76
C GLY A 811 12.12 -5.00 -30.33
N LYS A 812 12.31 -6.03 -29.48
CA LYS A 812 12.47 -7.42 -29.95
C LYS A 812 11.16 -7.90 -30.54
N THR A 813 11.15 -7.90 -31.86
CA THR A 813 10.08 -8.44 -32.69
C THR A 813 10.25 -9.95 -32.77
N VAL A 814 9.30 -10.70 -32.25
CA VAL A 814 9.26 -12.16 -32.37
C VAL A 814 8.23 -12.51 -33.45
N GLY A 815 8.63 -13.30 -34.44
CA GLY A 815 7.68 -13.88 -35.38
C GLY A 815 6.77 -14.87 -34.65
N ILE A 816 5.45 -14.74 -34.83
CA ILE A 816 4.47 -15.64 -34.20
C ILE A 816 3.60 -16.33 -35.27
N PRO A 817 3.12 -17.57 -35.03
CA PRO A 817 2.18 -18.23 -35.92
C PRO A 817 0.85 -17.47 -36.04
N ASN A 818 0.15 -17.65 -37.16
CA ASN A 818 -1.14 -16.98 -37.39
C ASN A 818 -2.24 -17.47 -36.42
N SER A 819 -2.20 -18.73 -36.00
CA SER A 819 -3.09 -19.29 -34.96
C SER A 819 -2.92 -18.57 -33.62
N LEU A 820 -1.67 -18.39 -33.18
CA LEU A 820 -1.35 -17.65 -31.96
C LEU A 820 -1.79 -16.18 -32.06
N TYR A 821 -1.51 -15.51 -33.19
CA TYR A 821 -1.94 -14.12 -33.39
C TYR A 821 -3.46 -13.95 -33.21
N ARG A 822 -4.29 -14.87 -33.72
CA ARG A 822 -5.75 -14.80 -33.59
C ARG A 822 -6.23 -14.95 -32.14
N ILE A 823 -5.59 -15.83 -31.37
CA ILE A 823 -5.89 -15.99 -29.93
C ILE A 823 -5.51 -14.71 -29.20
N LEU A 824 -4.29 -14.19 -29.43
CA LEU A 824 -3.81 -12.97 -28.77
C LEU A 824 -4.63 -11.73 -29.13
N GLU A 825 -5.12 -11.63 -30.38
CA GLU A 825 -6.02 -10.57 -30.86
C GLU A 825 -7.40 -10.61 -30.20
N SER A 826 -7.81 -11.77 -29.69
CA SER A 826 -9.12 -11.99 -29.10
C SER A 826 -9.13 -11.93 -27.57
N ILE A 827 -7.98 -11.71 -26.92
CA ILE A 827 -7.87 -11.58 -25.46
C ILE A 827 -8.63 -10.35 -25.00
N ASP A 828 -9.55 -10.55 -24.06
CA ASP A 828 -10.32 -9.49 -23.38
C ASP A 828 -10.11 -9.49 -21.86
N GLY A 829 -9.30 -10.41 -21.33
CA GLY A 829 -9.07 -10.56 -19.90
C GLY A 829 -10.20 -11.28 -19.16
N GLU A 830 -11.22 -11.79 -19.86
CA GLU A 830 -12.37 -12.47 -19.27
C GLU A 830 -12.54 -13.90 -19.79
N ARG A 831 -12.33 -14.12 -21.10
CA ARG A 831 -12.50 -15.41 -21.77
C ARG A 831 -11.29 -16.33 -21.58
N ASN A 832 -11.56 -17.61 -21.31
CA ASN A 832 -10.51 -18.62 -21.16
C ASN A 832 -9.95 -19.11 -22.51
N ILE A 833 -8.77 -19.73 -22.52
CA ILE A 833 -8.07 -20.18 -23.73
C ILE A 833 -8.94 -21.13 -24.54
N ALA A 834 -9.70 -22.03 -23.92
CA ALA A 834 -10.62 -22.93 -24.63
C ALA A 834 -11.66 -22.13 -25.43
N SER A 835 -12.28 -21.11 -24.82
CA SER A 835 -13.26 -20.25 -25.50
C SER A 835 -12.62 -19.38 -26.60
N LEU A 836 -11.38 -18.92 -26.39
CA LEU A 836 -10.63 -18.13 -27.37
C LEU A 836 -10.08 -18.97 -28.54
N SER A 837 -9.87 -20.27 -28.33
CA SER A 837 -9.31 -21.21 -29.33
C SER A 837 -10.37 -22.07 -30.03
N GLY A 838 -11.65 -21.94 -29.67
CA GLY A 838 -12.72 -22.78 -30.25
C GLY A 838 -12.81 -24.19 -29.65
N GLY A 839 -12.22 -24.42 -28.47
CA GLY A 839 -12.44 -25.61 -27.65
C GLY A 839 -11.27 -26.60 -27.54
N ASP A 840 -10.19 -26.43 -28.31
CA ASP A 840 -9.07 -27.39 -28.31
C ASP A 840 -7.69 -26.73 -28.13
N VAL A 841 -7.23 -26.71 -26.88
CA VAL A 841 -5.91 -26.19 -26.48
C VAL A 841 -4.78 -27.14 -26.87
N SER A 842 -5.07 -28.41 -27.12
CA SER A 842 -4.08 -29.42 -27.54
C SER A 842 -3.65 -29.26 -29.00
N ALA A 843 -4.37 -28.46 -29.78
CA ALA A 843 -4.03 -28.09 -31.15
C ALA A 843 -2.96 -26.98 -31.24
N LEU A 844 -2.56 -26.37 -30.11
CA LEU A 844 -1.44 -25.43 -30.07
C LEU A 844 -0.11 -26.19 -30.08
N GLU A 845 0.81 -25.79 -30.97
CA GLU A 845 2.12 -26.45 -31.01
C GLU A 845 2.84 -26.35 -29.65
N PRO A 846 3.57 -27.39 -29.22
CA PRO A 846 4.26 -27.41 -27.93
C PRO A 846 5.19 -26.19 -27.72
N GLU A 847 5.86 -25.72 -28.78
CA GLU A 847 6.70 -24.52 -28.74
C GLU A 847 5.89 -23.23 -28.48
N VAL A 848 4.64 -23.18 -28.95
CA VAL A 848 3.71 -22.07 -28.70
C VAL A 848 3.19 -22.10 -27.28
N LEU A 849 2.85 -23.28 -26.74
CA LEU A 849 2.49 -23.46 -25.33
C LEU A 849 3.64 -23.12 -24.39
N GLU A 850 4.88 -23.50 -24.74
CA GLU A 850 6.10 -23.13 -23.99
C GLU A 850 6.37 -21.62 -24.04
N LYS A 851 6.15 -20.98 -25.19
CA LYS A 851 6.28 -19.52 -25.32
C LYS A 851 5.16 -18.79 -24.57
N LEU A 852 3.91 -19.26 -24.68
CA LEU A 852 2.78 -18.71 -23.93
C LEU A 852 3.01 -18.85 -22.43
N SER A 853 3.40 -20.02 -21.92
CA SER A 853 3.64 -20.27 -20.48
C SER A 853 4.66 -19.28 -19.89
N ARG A 854 5.64 -18.84 -20.70
CA ARG A 854 6.61 -17.78 -20.35
C ARG A 854 6.02 -16.37 -20.27
N PHE A 855 4.92 -16.07 -20.96
CA PHE A 855 4.22 -14.77 -20.90
C PHE A 855 2.99 -14.79 -19.97
N VAL A 856 2.65 -15.98 -19.48
CA VAL A 856 1.36 -16.34 -18.87
C VAL A 856 1.29 -16.12 -17.37
N ARG A 857 2.39 -15.85 -16.67
CA ARG A 857 2.30 -15.52 -15.23
C ARG A 857 1.35 -14.33 -14.99
N LEU A 858 1.06 -13.50 -15.98
CA LEU A 858 0.06 -12.43 -15.92
C LEU A 858 -1.42 -12.90 -15.83
N LYS A 859 -1.70 -14.21 -15.83
CA LYS A 859 -3.02 -14.86 -15.62
C LYS A 859 -3.83 -14.29 -14.45
N TYR A 860 -3.17 -13.79 -13.41
CA TYR A 860 -3.81 -13.37 -12.16
C TYR A 860 -3.91 -11.85 -11.97
N LEU A 861 -3.63 -11.07 -13.02
CA LEU A 861 -3.99 -9.64 -13.07
C LEU A 861 -5.51 -9.47 -13.25
N ASN A 862 -6.31 -10.03 -12.33
CA ASN A 862 -7.55 -9.37 -11.98
C ASN A 862 -7.14 -8.18 -11.10
N ALA A 863 -6.67 -7.12 -11.76
CA ALA A 863 -6.89 -5.81 -11.19
C ALA A 863 -8.40 -5.68 -11.13
N SER A 864 -8.97 -5.90 -9.94
CA SER A 864 -10.32 -5.49 -9.63
C SER A 864 -10.42 -4.01 -9.98
N GLY A 865 -11.09 -3.73 -11.09
CA GLY A 865 -11.38 -2.40 -11.58
C GLY A 865 -12.44 -2.56 -12.65
N ARG A 866 -13.69 -2.32 -12.25
CA ARG A 866 -14.69 -1.79 -13.19
C ARG A 866 -14.17 -0.51 -13.82
#